data_AF-A0A0T9R7K0-F1
#
_entry.id   AF-A0A0T9R7K0-F1
#
_cell.length_a   1.000
_cell.length_b   1.000
_cell.length_c   1.000
_cell.angle_alpha   90.00
_cell.angle_beta   90.00
_cell.angle_gamma   90.00
#
_symmetry.space_group_name_H-M   'P 1'
#
loop_
_entity.id
_entity.type
_entity.pdbx_description
1 polymer ?
#
loop_
_entity_poly.entity_id
_entity_poly.type
_entity_poly.pdbx_seq_one_letter_code
_entity_poly.pdbx_strand_id
1 'polypeptide(L)'
;MANKFFKVPFAINGDKQAIPDEKNSEGFVSFNEGWGGDYERDLRTDTNAKPVGRKEMNGILNAITVAIRQYQTTGFPEFITAADNGGSPFVYSLGAVVSYNNKLYVSVISNNNTIPGSDELKWQTFIYKRASAAEAIAGVNGDLVITPPTLKESIDYSFEQYQGSLEPFLLPIGFIGIFAGSEAPAGWLELNGQTFDKIKNPKLAKILPSGRVPDYRGQFVRAWAHGSSVDPDSNRAIGSLQGDAIRNIKGMTGGAAYMPNAGLSGPFYEVRPRQGTAYQSTNDSSSQNLGFDASRAVPTATENRPTNIAAMYIIKTDLAESEEGAAVPSAIVVSPLSASINAGTTQQFTAIVLPASLAANFPVSWSVSDPALGSISNTGLYNAIAGKSGVQTIIASISTGLTSLATVNQFIYLTSIALDVIPDITVGDDYELKLTLSPSNATESLNYSTSDSQIASVQSGVLFGTGAGTATITATGSLSGVSASRQVKVLAAEVVDEFFRIENNLSEITDASEARENLELGELATKDSLTAGDVGAVPIADVAIVAGTNLNSMTAPGEHFQNVTSNATLPLNYPVAVAGVLKVYRTGVDEIGCRQVYMPYNSTAEYRRYAYGVPLAFSNWSAAGGSGAFAEVGSFAFCKHRDSSTQHNISPGSQWAGSDLKYAGTIVSIGSPLPPGTWIACGGATNTGEATVFQRIA
;
A
#
# COMPACT_ATOMS: atom_id res chain seq x y z
N MET A 1 15.57 37.98 -15.63
CA MET A 1 16.27 37.34 -14.49
C MET A 1 16.83 36.01 -14.98
N ALA A 2 17.98 35.57 -14.51
CA ALA A 2 18.46 34.21 -14.81
C ALA A 2 17.76 33.23 -13.86
N ASN A 3 16.76 32.50 -14.34
CA ASN A 3 15.99 31.56 -13.51
C ASN A 3 16.91 30.42 -13.04
N LYS A 4 17.12 30.33 -11.73
CA LYS A 4 18.01 29.34 -11.11
C LYS A 4 17.24 28.05 -10.83
N PHE A 5 17.68 26.95 -11.44
CA PHE A 5 17.17 25.62 -11.13
C PHE A 5 17.92 25.04 -9.93
N PHE A 6 17.20 24.69 -8.86
CA PHE A 6 17.78 24.18 -7.61
C PHE A 6 17.96 22.66 -7.68
N LYS A 7 18.90 22.18 -8.51
CA LYS A 7 19.24 20.75 -8.60
C LYS A 7 19.62 20.16 -7.23
N VAL A 8 20.33 20.96 -6.43
CA VAL A 8 20.77 20.64 -5.07
C VAL A 8 20.27 21.75 -4.15
N PRO A 9 19.48 21.44 -3.09
CA PRO A 9 19.07 22.43 -2.10
C PRO A 9 20.26 23.11 -1.41
N PHE A 10 20.08 24.36 -1.04
CA PHE A 10 21.10 25.16 -0.37
C PHE A 10 21.54 24.50 0.94
N ALA A 11 22.83 24.49 1.24
CA ALA A 11 23.41 23.88 2.44
C ALA A 11 22.96 22.43 2.73
N ILE A 12 22.60 21.60 1.73
CA ILE A 12 22.10 20.23 1.98
C ILE A 12 23.04 19.36 2.82
N ASN A 13 24.35 19.45 2.54
CA ASN A 13 25.44 18.81 3.29
C ASN A 13 26.16 19.79 4.26
N GLY A 14 25.62 21.00 4.43
CA GLY A 14 26.13 21.99 5.37
C GLY A 14 25.46 21.83 6.73
N ASP A 15 26.08 22.40 7.77
CA ASP A 15 25.48 22.48 9.08
C ASP A 15 24.26 23.43 9.06
N LYS A 16 23.15 22.91 9.60
CA LYS A 16 21.80 23.48 9.59
C LYS A 16 21.16 23.30 10.96
N GLN A 17 20.19 24.13 11.26
CA GLN A 17 19.30 24.01 12.40
C GLN A 17 17.86 23.91 11.89
N ALA A 18 17.04 23.07 12.53
CA ALA A 18 15.60 23.07 12.30
C ALA A 18 15.01 24.35 12.90
N ILE A 19 14.19 25.05 12.13
CA ILE A 19 13.49 26.25 12.58
C ILE A 19 12.08 25.81 13.00
N PRO A 20 11.63 26.12 14.23
CA PRO A 20 10.26 25.82 14.66
C PRO A 20 9.28 26.81 14.01
N ASP A 21 8.00 26.42 13.92
CA ASP A 21 6.96 27.35 13.46
C ASP A 21 6.69 28.43 14.50
N GLU A 22 6.49 28.01 15.76
CA GLU A 22 6.35 28.89 16.91
C GLU A 22 7.70 29.25 17.56
N LYS A 23 7.73 30.39 18.23
CA LYS A 23 8.90 30.90 18.95
C LYS A 23 9.18 30.10 20.22
N ASN A 24 10.45 29.80 20.47
CA ASN A 24 10.86 29.15 21.72
C ASN A 24 10.87 30.15 22.90
N SER A 25 10.89 29.64 24.13
CA SER A 25 10.95 30.43 25.37
C SER A 25 12.09 31.45 25.42
N GLU A 26 13.20 31.15 24.75
CA GLU A 26 14.37 32.01 24.64
C GLU A 26 14.25 33.11 23.57
N GLY A 27 13.23 33.07 22.71
CA GLY A 27 12.98 34.09 21.69
C GLY A 27 13.85 34.03 20.43
N PHE A 28 14.32 32.85 20.04
CA PHE A 28 15.02 32.65 18.77
C PHE A 28 14.07 32.61 17.56
N VAL A 29 14.65 32.67 16.36
CA VAL A 29 13.94 32.69 15.06
C VAL A 29 12.96 31.51 14.90
N SER A 30 11.76 31.83 14.40
CA SER A 30 10.72 30.87 14.02
C SER A 30 10.15 31.20 12.64
N PHE A 31 9.31 30.33 12.05
CA PHE A 31 8.64 30.65 10.79
C PHE A 31 7.51 31.67 10.95
N ASN A 32 6.81 31.71 12.09
CA ASN A 32 5.72 32.65 12.35
C ASN A 32 6.21 34.08 12.64
N GLU A 33 7.22 34.26 13.49
CA GLU A 33 7.74 35.59 13.86
C GLU A 33 8.97 36.02 13.03
N GLY A 34 9.66 35.08 12.37
CA GLY A 34 10.91 35.36 11.67
C GLY A 34 12.03 35.78 12.62
N TRP A 35 12.88 36.69 12.16
CA TRP A 35 13.92 37.32 13.00
C TRP A 35 13.29 38.48 13.79
N GLY A 36 12.88 38.22 15.03
CA GLY A 36 12.26 39.23 15.90
C GLY A 36 13.18 40.42 16.27
N GLY A 37 12.63 41.43 16.95
CA GLY A 37 13.35 42.68 17.27
C GLY A 37 14.67 42.50 18.04
N ASP A 38 14.84 41.40 18.79
CA ASP A 38 16.09 41.11 19.48
C ASP A 38 17.30 40.93 18.53
N TYR A 39 17.05 40.65 17.24
CA TYR A 39 18.09 40.56 16.21
C TYR A 39 18.50 41.91 15.60
N GLU A 40 17.79 43.00 15.89
CA GLU A 40 18.13 44.37 15.42
C GLU A 40 18.95 45.17 16.45
N ARG A 41 19.02 44.67 17.69
CA ARG A 41 19.74 45.27 18.81
C ARG A 41 21.27 45.14 18.65
N ASP A 42 22.02 46.07 19.23
CA ASP A 42 23.49 46.05 19.16
C ASP A 42 24.09 44.98 20.10
N LEU A 43 24.66 43.94 19.48
CA LEU A 43 25.38 42.83 20.09
C LEU A 43 26.55 43.23 21.02
N ARG A 44 26.99 44.49 21.00
CA ARG A 44 28.06 45.00 21.89
C ARG A 44 27.53 45.69 23.14
N THR A 45 26.25 46.06 23.19
CA THR A 45 25.71 46.96 24.23
C THR A 45 24.39 46.52 24.84
N ASP A 46 23.58 45.69 24.17
CA ASP A 46 22.36 45.11 24.74
C ASP A 46 22.54 43.60 24.99
N THR A 47 22.36 43.17 26.24
CA THR A 47 22.46 41.76 26.67
C THR A 47 21.39 40.85 26.08
N ASN A 48 20.30 41.42 25.55
CA ASN A 48 19.22 40.67 24.90
C ASN A 48 19.44 40.54 23.38
N ALA A 49 20.48 41.17 22.82
CA ALA A 49 20.74 41.14 21.39
C ALA A 49 21.11 39.73 20.90
N LYS A 50 20.47 39.29 19.81
CA LYS A 50 20.66 37.94 19.23
C LYS A 50 21.40 38.01 17.88
N PRO A 51 22.43 37.19 17.65
CA PRO A 51 23.12 37.17 16.36
C PRO A 51 22.34 36.32 15.34
N VAL A 52 22.31 36.76 14.08
CA VAL A 52 21.80 35.94 12.97
C VAL A 52 22.75 34.76 12.75
N GLY A 53 22.37 33.60 13.28
CA GLY A 53 23.19 32.39 13.24
C GLY A 53 23.28 31.74 11.86
N ARG A 54 24.45 31.14 11.56
CA ARG A 54 24.74 30.54 10.26
C ARG A 54 23.94 29.26 10.01
N LYS A 55 23.69 28.45 11.04
CA LYS A 55 22.99 27.16 10.91
C LYS A 55 21.51 27.39 10.64
N GLU A 56 20.97 28.43 11.23
CA GLU A 56 19.60 28.89 11.19
C GLU A 56 19.32 29.50 9.80
N MET A 57 20.16 30.43 9.34
CA MET A 57 20.10 30.95 7.96
C MET A 57 20.25 29.83 6.91
N ASN A 58 21.16 28.88 7.13
CA ASN A 58 21.29 27.70 6.28
C ASN A 58 20.01 26.84 6.30
N GLY A 59 19.35 26.69 7.46
CA GLY A 59 18.10 25.96 7.63
C GLY A 59 16.95 26.57 6.83
N ILE A 60 16.72 27.89 6.99
CA ILE A 60 15.69 28.65 6.25
C ILE A 60 15.90 28.52 4.74
N LEU A 61 17.13 28.78 4.26
CA LEU A 61 17.46 28.68 2.85
C LEU A 61 17.38 27.23 2.32
N ASN A 62 17.67 26.23 3.14
CA ASN A 62 17.49 24.82 2.79
C ASN A 62 16.00 24.50 2.61
N ALA A 63 15.13 24.85 3.58
CA ALA A 63 13.69 24.63 3.51
C ALA A 63 13.06 25.25 2.25
N ILE A 64 13.34 26.53 1.99
CA ILE A 64 12.85 27.24 0.80
C ILE A 64 13.32 26.56 -0.49
N THR A 65 14.60 26.18 -0.58
CA THR A 65 15.13 25.57 -1.81
C THR A 65 14.76 24.09 -1.98
N VAL A 66 14.38 23.38 -0.91
CA VAL A 66 13.73 22.06 -0.99
C VAL A 66 12.33 22.21 -1.59
N ALA A 67 11.50 23.10 -1.05
CA ALA A 67 10.14 23.34 -1.55
C ALA A 67 10.14 23.79 -3.02
N ILE A 68 11.02 24.74 -3.39
CA ILE A 68 11.15 25.17 -4.79
C ILE A 68 11.62 24.01 -5.69
N ARG A 69 12.57 23.17 -5.23
CA ARG A 69 13.02 21.99 -6.00
C ARG A 69 11.89 20.98 -6.21
N GLN A 70 11.02 20.79 -5.23
CA GLN A 70 9.84 19.91 -5.35
C GLN A 70 8.94 20.42 -6.47
N TYR A 71 8.44 21.66 -6.39
CA TYR A 71 7.68 22.29 -7.48
C TYR A 71 8.40 22.23 -8.85
N GLN A 72 9.72 22.44 -8.90
CA GLN A 72 10.52 22.36 -10.13
C GLN A 72 10.68 20.93 -10.70
N THR A 73 10.35 19.88 -9.95
CA THR A 73 10.55 18.48 -10.36
C THR A 73 9.26 17.67 -10.46
N THR A 74 8.29 17.88 -9.58
CA THR A 74 6.96 17.25 -9.64
C THR A 74 5.94 18.08 -10.43
N GLY A 75 6.17 19.39 -10.58
CA GLY A 75 5.24 20.34 -11.22
C GLY A 75 4.04 20.73 -10.35
N PHE A 76 3.79 20.01 -9.26
CA PHE A 76 2.63 20.18 -8.38
C PHE A 76 3.06 20.16 -6.89
N PRO A 77 2.39 20.93 -6.02
CA PRO A 77 2.62 20.89 -4.57
C PRO A 77 2.29 19.53 -3.98
N GLU A 78 2.87 19.25 -2.82
CA GLU A 78 2.40 18.19 -1.93
C GLU A 78 1.11 18.61 -1.21
N PHE A 79 0.27 17.64 -0.85
CA PHE A 79 -0.90 17.87 -0.02
C PHE A 79 -0.47 18.25 1.39
N ILE A 80 -0.95 19.40 1.87
CA ILE A 80 -0.70 19.92 3.21
C ILE A 80 -1.68 19.23 4.15
N THR A 81 -1.17 18.41 5.06
CA THR A 81 -2.02 17.74 6.05
C THR A 81 -2.51 18.74 7.09
N ALA A 82 -3.51 18.35 7.89
CA ALA A 82 -3.93 19.19 9.01
C ALA A 82 -2.80 19.41 10.03
N ALA A 83 -1.90 18.44 10.21
CA ALA A 83 -0.73 18.60 11.08
C ALA A 83 0.24 19.67 10.55
N ASP A 84 0.51 19.67 9.24
CA ASP A 84 1.38 20.65 8.57
C ASP A 84 0.79 22.08 8.54
N ASN A 85 -0.49 22.23 8.89
CA ASN A 85 -1.22 23.49 8.92
C ASN A 85 -1.79 23.77 10.32
N GLY A 86 -0.95 23.59 11.35
CA GLY A 86 -1.26 23.98 12.75
C GLY A 86 -2.45 23.24 13.36
N GLY A 87 -2.65 21.97 13.00
CA GLY A 87 -3.79 21.14 13.41
C GLY A 87 -5.09 21.38 12.63
N SER A 88 -5.15 22.39 11.75
CA SER A 88 -6.35 22.76 10.99
C SER A 88 -6.28 22.25 9.54
N PRO A 89 -7.34 21.68 8.94
CA PRO A 89 -7.32 21.27 7.53
C PRO A 89 -7.06 22.43 6.56
N PHE A 90 -6.09 22.27 5.66
CA PHE A 90 -5.84 23.24 4.59
C PHE A 90 -6.95 23.16 3.51
N VAL A 91 -7.33 24.31 2.94
CA VAL A 91 -8.49 24.44 2.05
C VAL A 91 -8.06 24.64 0.59
N TYR A 92 -8.54 23.76 -0.29
CA TYR A 92 -8.23 23.74 -1.72
C TYR A 92 -9.40 24.22 -2.59
N SER A 93 -9.08 25.07 -3.56
CA SER A 93 -10.05 25.54 -4.58
C SER A 93 -10.37 24.46 -5.62
N LEU A 94 -11.49 24.64 -6.33
CA LEU A 94 -11.85 23.82 -7.48
C LEU A 94 -10.71 23.82 -8.53
N GLY A 95 -10.33 22.64 -8.99
CA GLY A 95 -9.25 22.46 -9.97
C GLY A 95 -7.83 22.52 -9.39
N ALA A 96 -7.66 22.71 -8.07
CA ALA A 96 -6.34 22.61 -7.45
C ALA A 96 -5.80 21.17 -7.55
N VAL A 97 -4.52 21.03 -7.95
CA VAL A 97 -3.85 19.73 -8.12
C VAL A 97 -2.75 19.57 -7.08
N VAL A 98 -2.74 18.45 -6.37
CA VAL A 98 -1.77 18.12 -5.31
C VAL A 98 -1.22 16.71 -5.47
N SER A 99 -0.02 16.49 -4.94
CA SER A 99 0.61 15.18 -4.77
C SER A 99 0.32 14.63 -3.37
N TYR A 100 -0.19 13.41 -3.27
CA TYR A 100 -0.39 12.71 -2.01
C TYR A 100 -0.15 11.20 -2.20
N ASN A 101 0.64 10.58 -1.31
CA ASN A 101 1.00 9.15 -1.39
C ASN A 101 1.46 8.69 -2.79
N ASN A 102 2.37 9.46 -3.41
CA ASN A 102 2.91 9.25 -4.76
C ASN A 102 1.86 9.23 -5.91
N LYS A 103 0.65 9.72 -5.67
CA LYS A 103 -0.38 9.95 -6.70
C LYS A 103 -0.72 11.43 -6.78
N LEU A 104 -1.10 11.90 -7.96
CA LEU A 104 -1.70 13.24 -8.10
C LEU A 104 -3.22 13.15 -8.00
N TYR A 105 -3.80 14.15 -7.35
CA TYR A 105 -5.24 14.34 -7.26
C TYR A 105 -5.61 15.78 -7.63
N VAL A 106 -6.79 15.94 -8.24
CA VAL A 106 -7.43 17.22 -8.50
C VAL A 106 -8.67 17.38 -7.65
N SER A 107 -8.84 18.55 -7.04
CA SER A 107 -10.07 18.88 -6.32
C SER A 107 -11.21 19.14 -7.30
N VAL A 108 -12.30 18.38 -7.19
CA VAL A 108 -13.51 18.53 -8.03
C VAL A 108 -14.60 19.38 -7.37
N ILE A 109 -14.34 19.93 -6.17
CA ILE A 109 -15.18 20.94 -5.51
C ILE A 109 -14.34 22.17 -5.09
N SER A 110 -15.01 23.28 -4.81
CA SER A 110 -14.39 24.42 -4.12
C SER A 110 -14.42 24.20 -2.61
N ASN A 111 -13.48 24.84 -1.89
CA ASN A 111 -13.32 24.75 -0.44
C ASN A 111 -13.13 23.31 0.06
N ASN A 112 -12.40 22.50 -0.70
CA ASN A 112 -12.11 21.11 -0.34
C ASN A 112 -11.09 21.06 0.81
N ASN A 113 -11.47 20.45 1.91
CA ASN A 113 -10.68 20.32 3.13
C ASN A 113 -10.49 18.85 3.56
N THR A 114 -10.74 17.89 2.67
CA THR A 114 -10.62 16.45 2.95
C THR A 114 -9.30 15.88 2.40
N ILE A 115 -8.92 14.70 2.86
CA ILE A 115 -7.70 14.01 2.42
C ILE A 115 -7.87 13.47 0.98
N PRO A 116 -6.89 13.63 0.07
CA PRO A 116 -6.97 13.10 -1.28
C PRO A 116 -7.17 11.58 -1.31
N GLY A 117 -8.16 11.14 -2.08
CA GLY A 117 -8.55 9.72 -2.15
C GLY A 117 -9.49 9.23 -1.03
N SER A 118 -9.91 10.09 -0.09
CA SER A 118 -10.93 9.70 0.91
C SER A 118 -12.37 9.80 0.41
N ASP A 119 -12.62 10.60 -0.64
CA ASP A 119 -13.94 10.89 -1.18
C ASP A 119 -13.82 11.23 -2.68
N GLU A 120 -14.31 10.33 -3.54
CA GLU A 120 -14.24 10.46 -5.00
C GLU A 120 -15.10 11.62 -5.56
N LEU A 121 -16.07 12.11 -4.77
CA LEU A 121 -16.88 13.28 -5.13
C LEU A 121 -16.17 14.60 -4.80
N LYS A 122 -15.00 14.55 -4.16
CA LYS A 122 -14.18 15.72 -3.79
C LYS A 122 -12.79 15.68 -4.42
N TRP A 123 -12.22 14.49 -4.56
CA TRP A 123 -10.90 14.28 -5.15
C TRP A 123 -10.96 13.23 -6.26
N GLN A 124 -10.55 13.63 -7.46
CA GLN A 124 -10.31 12.72 -8.58
C GLN A 124 -8.81 12.51 -8.77
N THR A 125 -8.36 11.33 -9.19
CA THR A 125 -6.98 11.14 -9.65
C THR A 125 -6.69 12.06 -10.84
N PHE A 126 -5.57 12.79 -10.83
CA PHE A 126 -5.25 13.72 -11.91
C PHE A 126 -4.79 12.98 -13.17
N ILE A 127 -5.49 13.21 -14.29
CA ILE A 127 -5.27 12.47 -15.53
C ILE A 127 -4.37 13.26 -16.47
N TYR A 128 -3.13 12.79 -16.65
CA TYR A 128 -2.10 13.44 -17.45
C TYR A 128 -2.30 13.32 -18.97
N LYS A 129 -3.01 12.29 -19.45
CA LYS A 129 -3.00 11.89 -20.87
C LYS A 129 -4.37 11.37 -21.32
N ARG A 130 -4.79 11.81 -22.51
CA ARG A 130 -5.89 11.23 -23.28
C ARG A 130 -5.49 9.88 -23.89
N ALA A 131 -6.39 8.92 -23.92
CA ALA A 131 -6.19 7.64 -24.61
C ALA A 131 -5.96 7.83 -26.13
N SER A 132 -4.96 7.15 -26.67
CA SER A 132 -4.84 6.93 -28.13
C SER A 132 -5.86 5.90 -28.61
N ALA A 133 -6.12 5.85 -29.92
CA ALA A 133 -7.01 4.87 -30.53
C ALA A 133 -6.61 3.42 -30.17
N ALA A 134 -5.32 3.10 -30.24
CA ALA A 134 -4.81 1.76 -29.92
C ALA A 134 -5.00 1.38 -28.44
N GLU A 135 -4.78 2.33 -27.51
CA GLU A 135 -5.04 2.10 -26.08
C GLU A 135 -6.53 1.90 -25.80
N ALA A 136 -7.40 2.66 -26.47
CA ALA A 136 -8.86 2.54 -26.35
C ALA A 136 -9.40 1.23 -26.93
N ILE A 137 -8.88 0.79 -28.10
CA ILE A 137 -9.22 -0.50 -28.72
C ILE A 137 -8.76 -1.68 -27.84
N ALA A 138 -7.58 -1.56 -27.21
CA ALA A 138 -7.05 -2.61 -26.35
C ALA A 138 -7.78 -2.75 -25.00
N GLY A 139 -8.37 -1.66 -24.48
CA GLY A 139 -9.16 -1.69 -23.23
C GLY A 139 -8.34 -2.00 -21.95
N VAL A 140 -7.01 -1.90 -22.01
CA VAL A 140 -6.11 -2.39 -20.95
C VAL A 140 -5.80 -1.40 -19.82
N ASN A 141 -6.21 -0.13 -19.93
CA ASN A 141 -5.86 0.92 -18.97
C ASN A 141 -7.07 1.79 -18.62
N GLY A 142 -7.50 1.74 -17.35
CA GLY A 142 -8.64 2.50 -16.82
C GLY A 142 -8.33 3.95 -16.43
N ASP A 143 -7.06 4.34 -16.35
CA ASP A 143 -6.62 5.67 -15.90
C ASP A 143 -6.57 6.72 -17.03
N LEU A 144 -6.99 6.37 -18.25
CA LEU A 144 -6.92 7.24 -19.43
C LEU A 144 -8.30 7.77 -19.84
N VAL A 145 -8.40 9.08 -20.08
CA VAL A 145 -9.62 9.69 -20.63
C VAL A 145 -9.78 9.33 -22.10
N ILE A 146 -10.88 8.65 -22.43
CA ILE A 146 -11.39 8.54 -23.80
C ILE A 146 -12.22 9.79 -24.12
N THR A 147 -12.01 10.35 -25.31
CA THR A 147 -12.76 11.51 -25.83
C THR A 147 -13.56 11.11 -27.07
N PRO A 148 -14.57 11.90 -27.50
CA PRO A 148 -15.43 11.52 -28.63
C PRO A 148 -14.69 11.12 -29.92
N PRO A 149 -13.58 11.76 -30.36
CA PRO A 149 -12.86 11.32 -31.55
C PRO A 149 -12.14 9.98 -31.35
N THR A 150 -11.47 9.76 -30.20
CA THR A 150 -10.85 8.46 -29.90
C THR A 150 -11.90 7.34 -29.83
N LEU A 151 -13.05 7.63 -29.22
CA LEU A 151 -14.18 6.70 -29.15
C LEU A 151 -14.67 6.34 -30.56
N LYS A 152 -14.88 7.34 -31.43
CA LYS A 152 -15.30 7.12 -32.81
C LYS A 152 -14.31 6.23 -33.56
N GLU A 153 -13.01 6.50 -33.48
CA GLU A 153 -11.96 5.69 -34.12
C GLU A 153 -12.00 4.21 -33.63
N SER A 154 -12.22 3.98 -32.34
CA SER A 154 -12.34 2.62 -31.78
C SER A 154 -13.60 1.86 -32.25
N ILE A 155 -14.70 2.58 -32.45
CA ILE A 155 -15.97 2.03 -32.96
C ILE A 155 -15.84 1.73 -34.47
N ASP A 156 -15.30 2.67 -35.25
CA ASP A 156 -15.07 2.52 -36.68
C ASP A 156 -14.18 1.29 -36.95
N TYR A 157 -13.08 1.13 -36.21
CA TYR A 157 -12.19 -0.05 -36.30
C TYR A 157 -12.94 -1.36 -36.01
N SER A 158 -13.75 -1.38 -34.95
CA SER A 158 -14.52 -2.57 -34.58
C SER A 158 -15.52 -2.95 -35.68
N PHE A 159 -16.18 -1.96 -36.28
CA PHE A 159 -17.11 -2.15 -37.39
C PHE A 159 -16.41 -2.72 -38.64
N GLU A 160 -15.23 -2.20 -39.00
CA GLU A 160 -14.43 -2.72 -40.12
C GLU A 160 -14.03 -4.19 -39.93
N GLN A 161 -13.65 -4.60 -38.71
CA GLN A 161 -13.34 -6.00 -38.40
C GLN A 161 -14.57 -6.91 -38.59
N TYR A 162 -15.74 -6.50 -38.09
CA TYR A 162 -16.97 -7.27 -38.29
C TYR A 162 -17.36 -7.34 -39.76
N GLN A 163 -17.29 -6.24 -40.51
CA GLN A 163 -17.59 -6.25 -41.94
C GLN A 163 -16.67 -7.23 -42.67
N GLY A 164 -15.35 -7.14 -42.45
CA GLY A 164 -14.38 -8.07 -43.05
C GLY A 164 -14.62 -9.54 -42.72
N SER A 165 -15.17 -9.85 -41.53
CA SER A 165 -15.56 -11.21 -41.15
C SER A 165 -16.81 -11.73 -41.86
N LEU A 166 -17.69 -10.83 -42.31
CA LEU A 166 -18.98 -11.15 -42.93
C LEU A 166 -18.95 -11.16 -44.47
N GLU A 167 -18.05 -10.39 -45.10
CA GLU A 167 -17.81 -10.41 -46.57
C GLU A 167 -17.78 -11.82 -47.20
N PRO A 168 -17.08 -12.85 -46.66
CA PRO A 168 -17.07 -14.20 -47.27
C PRO A 168 -18.42 -14.95 -47.20
N PHE A 169 -19.38 -14.47 -46.41
CA PHE A 169 -20.74 -15.03 -46.30
C PHE A 169 -21.78 -14.24 -47.10
N LEU A 170 -21.40 -13.08 -47.66
CA LEU A 170 -22.29 -12.22 -48.44
C LEU A 170 -22.12 -12.50 -49.95
N LEU A 171 -23.23 -12.57 -50.67
CA LEU A 171 -23.20 -12.61 -52.14
C LEU A 171 -22.70 -11.25 -52.66
N PRO A 172 -21.70 -11.18 -53.55
CA PRO A 172 -21.18 -9.89 -54.02
C PRO A 172 -22.19 -9.15 -54.91
N ILE A 173 -22.07 -7.82 -54.98
CA ILE A 173 -22.83 -7.03 -55.96
C ILE A 173 -22.49 -7.50 -57.37
N GLY A 174 -23.50 -7.65 -58.22
CA GLY A 174 -23.35 -8.26 -59.55
C GLY A 174 -23.44 -9.79 -59.57
N PHE A 175 -23.60 -10.47 -58.43
CA PHE A 175 -23.93 -11.90 -58.40
C PHE A 175 -25.25 -12.17 -59.10
N ILE A 176 -25.28 -13.15 -60.01
CA ILE A 176 -26.48 -13.59 -60.73
C ILE A 176 -26.98 -14.91 -60.12
N GLY A 177 -28.23 -14.93 -59.67
CA GLY A 177 -28.91 -16.10 -59.12
C GLY A 177 -30.15 -16.49 -59.91
N ILE A 178 -30.62 -17.73 -59.70
CA ILE A 178 -31.93 -18.19 -60.16
C ILE A 178 -32.95 -17.99 -59.03
N PHE A 179 -34.11 -17.43 -59.37
CA PHE A 179 -35.17 -17.08 -58.44
C PHE A 179 -36.53 -17.65 -58.89
N ALA A 180 -37.30 -18.14 -57.92
CA ALA A 180 -38.54 -18.89 -58.18
C ALA A 180 -39.81 -18.02 -58.20
N GLY A 181 -39.77 -16.80 -57.66
CA GLY A 181 -40.91 -15.88 -57.68
C GLY A 181 -41.05 -15.15 -59.02
N SER A 182 -42.21 -14.50 -59.22
CA SER A 182 -42.54 -13.74 -60.43
C SER A 182 -42.08 -12.29 -60.42
N GLU A 183 -41.59 -11.79 -59.28
CA GLU A 183 -41.11 -10.42 -59.09
C GLU A 183 -39.75 -10.46 -58.38
N ALA A 184 -38.78 -9.65 -58.82
CA ALA A 184 -37.45 -9.62 -58.20
C ALA A 184 -37.54 -9.02 -56.77
N PRO A 185 -36.85 -9.60 -55.76
CA PRO A 185 -36.81 -9.05 -54.41
C PRO A 185 -36.25 -7.62 -54.37
N ALA A 186 -36.55 -6.88 -53.29
CA ALA A 186 -35.99 -5.56 -53.06
C ALA A 186 -34.45 -5.57 -53.16
N GLY A 187 -33.90 -4.62 -53.91
CA GLY A 187 -32.46 -4.53 -54.19
C GLY A 187 -31.89 -5.56 -55.17
N TRP A 188 -32.73 -6.39 -55.79
CA TRP A 188 -32.36 -7.25 -56.91
C TRP A 188 -33.06 -6.79 -58.19
N LEU A 189 -32.48 -7.06 -59.35
CA LEU A 189 -33.08 -6.77 -60.65
C LEU A 189 -33.19 -8.04 -61.50
N GLU A 190 -34.33 -8.23 -62.17
CA GLU A 190 -34.47 -9.23 -63.24
C GLU A 190 -33.52 -8.90 -64.41
N LEU A 191 -32.82 -9.90 -64.96
CA LEU A 191 -32.05 -9.78 -66.20
C LEU A 191 -32.98 -9.81 -67.43
N ASN A 192 -33.69 -8.71 -67.65
CA ASN A 192 -34.66 -8.50 -68.73
C ASN A 192 -34.29 -7.35 -69.70
N GLY A 193 -33.03 -6.89 -69.69
CA GLY A 193 -32.56 -5.77 -70.51
C GLY A 193 -32.84 -4.36 -69.96
N GLN A 194 -33.47 -4.23 -68.79
CA GLN A 194 -33.81 -2.94 -68.18
C GLN A 194 -32.60 -2.06 -67.85
N THR A 195 -32.83 -0.74 -67.78
CA THR A 195 -31.88 0.24 -67.24
C THR A 195 -31.89 0.25 -65.73
N PHE A 196 -30.75 0.53 -65.11
CA PHE A 196 -30.64 0.81 -63.69
C PHE A 196 -29.98 2.18 -63.43
N ASP A 197 -30.31 2.78 -62.29
CA ASP A 197 -29.74 4.06 -61.86
C ASP A 197 -28.30 3.84 -61.34
N LYS A 198 -27.32 4.42 -62.05
CA LYS A 198 -25.88 4.33 -61.72
C LYS A 198 -25.48 5.12 -60.47
N ILE A 199 -26.26 6.13 -60.09
CA ILE A 199 -26.02 6.93 -58.88
C ILE A 199 -26.44 6.11 -57.65
N LYS A 200 -27.58 5.41 -57.74
CA LYS A 200 -28.05 4.50 -56.69
C LYS A 200 -27.32 3.16 -56.65
N ASN A 201 -26.73 2.72 -57.78
CA ASN A 201 -26.03 1.43 -57.88
C ASN A 201 -24.59 1.60 -58.41
N PRO A 202 -23.70 2.28 -57.68
CA PRO A 202 -22.35 2.60 -58.15
C PRO A 202 -21.40 1.40 -58.22
N LYS A 203 -21.55 0.37 -57.36
CA LYS A 203 -20.78 -0.88 -57.47
C LYS A 203 -21.24 -1.68 -58.70
N LEU A 204 -22.56 -1.83 -58.90
CA LEU A 204 -23.09 -2.50 -60.10
C LEU A 204 -22.71 -1.76 -61.39
N ALA A 205 -22.66 -0.43 -61.38
CA ALA A 205 -22.22 0.38 -62.52
C ALA A 205 -20.76 0.15 -62.93
N LYS A 206 -19.89 -0.34 -62.03
CA LYS A 206 -18.52 -0.76 -62.38
C LYS A 206 -18.49 -2.09 -63.15
N ILE A 207 -19.42 -3.00 -62.83
CA ILE A 207 -19.54 -4.32 -63.46
C ILE A 207 -20.29 -4.20 -64.79
N LEU A 208 -21.30 -3.34 -64.86
CA LEU A 208 -22.13 -3.07 -66.04
C LEU A 208 -22.09 -1.56 -66.41
N PRO A 209 -20.99 -1.05 -67.00
CA PRO A 209 -20.83 0.37 -67.33
C PRO A 209 -21.90 0.94 -68.28
N SER A 210 -22.62 0.08 -69.01
CA SER A 210 -23.78 0.45 -69.81
C SER A 210 -24.89 1.11 -68.98
N GLY A 211 -25.09 0.71 -67.73
CA GLY A 211 -26.29 1.06 -66.94
C GLY A 211 -27.52 0.23 -67.34
N ARG A 212 -27.31 -0.92 -67.97
CA ARG A 212 -28.34 -1.91 -68.29
C ARG A 212 -27.91 -3.29 -67.83
N VAL A 213 -28.85 -4.05 -67.29
CA VAL A 213 -28.67 -5.48 -67.08
C VAL A 213 -28.78 -6.22 -68.42
N PRO A 214 -28.15 -7.40 -68.58
CA PRO A 214 -28.41 -8.26 -69.74
C PRO A 214 -29.88 -8.68 -69.84
N ASP A 215 -30.30 -9.19 -70.99
CA ASP A 215 -31.58 -9.89 -71.15
C ASP A 215 -31.31 -11.40 -71.30
N TYR A 216 -31.62 -12.17 -70.26
CA TYR A 216 -31.42 -13.63 -70.21
C TYR A 216 -32.73 -14.41 -70.37
N ARG A 217 -33.84 -13.72 -70.67
CA ARG A 217 -35.15 -14.38 -70.83
C ARG A 217 -35.12 -15.32 -72.03
N GLY A 218 -35.53 -16.57 -71.80
CA GLY A 218 -35.46 -17.65 -72.79
C GLY A 218 -34.04 -18.18 -73.09
N GLN A 219 -33.00 -17.73 -72.37
CA GLN A 219 -31.62 -18.16 -72.60
C GLN A 219 -31.14 -19.17 -71.54
N PHE A 220 -30.34 -20.14 -71.96
CA PHE A 220 -29.63 -21.05 -71.06
C PHE A 220 -28.24 -20.48 -70.75
N VAL A 221 -27.91 -20.34 -69.46
CA VAL A 221 -26.56 -19.98 -69.02
C VAL A 221 -25.67 -21.24 -69.03
N ARG A 222 -24.50 -21.14 -69.68
CA ARG A 222 -23.43 -22.15 -69.63
C ARG A 222 -22.23 -21.60 -68.86
N ALA A 223 -21.44 -22.48 -68.25
CA ALA A 223 -20.19 -22.09 -67.60
C ALA A 223 -19.24 -21.41 -68.60
N TRP A 224 -18.49 -20.40 -68.13
CA TRP A 224 -17.50 -19.73 -68.95
C TRP A 224 -16.24 -20.58 -69.05
N ALA A 225 -15.76 -20.84 -70.27
CA ALA A 225 -14.61 -21.72 -70.52
C ALA A 225 -13.31 -21.23 -69.87
N HIS A 226 -13.08 -19.91 -69.82
CA HIS A 226 -11.86 -19.29 -69.28
C HIS A 226 -10.57 -19.94 -69.85
N GLY A 227 -10.53 -20.24 -71.15
CA GLY A 227 -9.40 -20.89 -71.80
C GLY A 227 -9.28 -22.41 -71.59
N SER A 228 -10.20 -23.05 -70.86
CA SER A 228 -10.27 -24.51 -70.71
C SER A 228 -10.55 -25.21 -72.04
N SER A 229 -9.86 -26.33 -72.29
CA SER A 229 -10.04 -27.19 -73.47
C SER A 229 -11.19 -28.19 -73.36
N VAL A 230 -11.87 -28.25 -72.22
CA VAL A 230 -13.12 -29.06 -72.05
C VAL A 230 -14.24 -28.48 -72.92
N ASP A 231 -14.21 -27.17 -73.13
CA ASP A 231 -15.11 -26.46 -74.03
C ASP A 231 -14.44 -26.24 -75.39
N PRO A 232 -14.98 -26.74 -76.51
CA PRO A 232 -14.42 -26.45 -77.83
C PRO A 232 -14.49 -24.94 -78.18
N ASP A 233 -15.37 -24.17 -77.54
CA ASP A 233 -15.53 -22.73 -77.75
C ASP A 233 -14.71 -21.89 -76.72
N SER A 234 -13.49 -22.33 -76.39
CA SER A 234 -12.70 -21.85 -75.24
C SER A 234 -12.43 -20.33 -75.19
N ASN A 235 -12.53 -19.64 -76.32
CA ASN A 235 -12.26 -18.21 -76.50
C ASN A 235 -13.49 -17.29 -76.34
N ARG A 236 -14.67 -17.82 -75.99
CA ARG A 236 -15.89 -17.00 -75.83
C ARG A 236 -15.75 -16.02 -74.66
N ALA A 237 -16.17 -14.78 -74.86
CA ALA A 237 -16.23 -13.76 -73.81
C ALA A 237 -17.42 -14.01 -72.86
N ILE A 238 -17.29 -13.59 -71.60
CA ILE A 238 -18.40 -13.61 -70.63
C ILE A 238 -19.57 -12.76 -71.15
N GLY A 239 -20.80 -13.24 -71.00
CA GLY A 239 -22.01 -12.57 -71.51
C GLY A 239 -22.22 -12.65 -73.03
N SER A 240 -21.36 -13.33 -73.79
CA SER A 240 -21.61 -13.58 -75.22
C SER A 240 -22.78 -14.55 -75.44
N LEU A 241 -23.57 -14.31 -76.49
CA LEU A 241 -24.65 -15.20 -76.95
C LEU A 241 -24.07 -16.37 -77.77
N GLN A 242 -24.82 -17.46 -77.90
CA GLN A 242 -24.58 -18.56 -78.82
C GLN A 242 -25.93 -19.05 -79.35
N GLY A 243 -26.03 -19.28 -80.66
CA GLY A 243 -27.22 -19.86 -81.26
C GLY A 243 -27.35 -21.35 -80.94
N ASP A 244 -28.53 -21.90 -81.16
CA ASP A 244 -28.75 -23.35 -81.02
C ASP A 244 -27.98 -24.12 -82.11
N ALA A 245 -27.58 -25.35 -81.76
CA ALA A 245 -26.91 -26.26 -82.68
C ALA A 245 -27.28 -27.69 -82.34
N ILE A 246 -27.45 -28.52 -83.37
CA ILE A 246 -27.74 -29.95 -83.23
C ILE A 246 -26.53 -30.79 -83.60
N ARG A 247 -26.40 -31.96 -82.98
CA ARG A 247 -25.47 -33.00 -83.47
C ARG A 247 -25.99 -33.56 -84.79
N ASN A 248 -25.09 -33.90 -85.71
CA ASN A 248 -25.44 -34.46 -87.02
C ASN A 248 -26.39 -35.66 -86.90
N ILE A 249 -27.58 -35.55 -87.49
CA ILE A 249 -28.49 -36.68 -87.67
C ILE A 249 -27.96 -37.52 -88.85
N LYS A 250 -27.66 -38.79 -88.60
CA LYS A 250 -27.10 -39.71 -89.60
C LYS A 250 -28.13 -40.75 -90.04
N GLY A 251 -28.07 -41.10 -91.32
CA GLY A 251 -28.84 -42.15 -91.95
C GLY A 251 -28.25 -42.47 -93.32
N MET A 252 -28.67 -43.56 -93.92
CA MET A 252 -28.23 -43.99 -95.25
C MET A 252 -29.43 -44.30 -96.15
N THR A 253 -29.24 -44.07 -97.44
CA THR A 253 -30.14 -44.51 -98.51
C THR A 253 -29.42 -45.55 -99.36
N GLY A 254 -30.11 -46.61 -99.77
CA GLY A 254 -29.63 -47.50 -100.84
C GLY A 254 -29.46 -46.73 -102.16
N GLY A 255 -28.62 -47.26 -103.05
CA GLY A 255 -28.34 -46.63 -104.34
C GLY A 255 -29.59 -46.45 -105.21
N ALA A 256 -29.56 -45.43 -106.09
CA ALA A 256 -30.70 -44.94 -106.86
C ALA A 256 -31.17 -45.84 -108.04
N ALA A 257 -31.05 -47.17 -107.89
CA ALA A 257 -31.60 -48.17 -108.81
C ALA A 257 -32.66 -49.01 -108.07
N TYR A 258 -33.68 -49.50 -108.80
CA TYR A 258 -34.87 -50.12 -108.22
C TYR A 258 -34.58 -51.45 -107.52
N MET A 259 -34.15 -51.36 -106.26
CA MET A 259 -33.85 -52.49 -105.38
C MET A 259 -34.97 -52.59 -104.34
N PRO A 260 -35.77 -53.67 -104.33
CA PRO A 260 -36.67 -53.95 -103.22
C PRO A 260 -35.86 -54.03 -101.92
N ASN A 261 -36.32 -53.34 -100.86
CA ASN A 261 -35.63 -53.23 -99.57
C ASN A 261 -34.32 -52.38 -99.61
N ALA A 262 -34.43 -51.10 -100.03
CA ALA A 262 -33.34 -50.15 -100.29
C ALA A 262 -32.53 -49.66 -99.06
N GLY A 263 -32.33 -50.48 -98.02
CA GLY A 263 -31.37 -50.22 -96.93
C GLY A 263 -31.55 -48.91 -96.15
N LEU A 264 -32.75 -48.34 -96.14
CA LEU A 264 -33.03 -47.03 -95.53
C LEU A 264 -32.81 -47.10 -94.01
N SER A 265 -32.11 -46.11 -93.46
CA SER A 265 -31.81 -46.03 -92.02
C SER A 265 -31.85 -44.60 -91.47
N GLY A 266 -32.12 -44.49 -90.17
CA GLY A 266 -32.23 -43.21 -89.47
C GLY A 266 -33.47 -42.39 -89.92
N PRO A 267 -33.32 -41.09 -90.23
CA PRO A 267 -34.44 -40.21 -90.56
C PRO A 267 -35.05 -40.47 -91.96
N PHE A 268 -34.40 -41.30 -92.79
CA PHE A 268 -34.83 -41.56 -94.15
C PHE A 268 -35.95 -42.61 -94.22
N TYR A 269 -36.93 -42.38 -95.10
CA TYR A 269 -38.02 -43.32 -95.36
C TYR A 269 -38.52 -43.23 -96.81
N GLU A 270 -39.14 -44.31 -97.29
CA GLU A 270 -39.74 -44.36 -98.62
C GLU A 270 -41.06 -43.59 -98.63
N VAL A 271 -41.16 -42.53 -99.45
CA VAL A 271 -42.44 -41.87 -99.74
C VAL A 271 -43.07 -42.61 -100.91
N ARG A 272 -43.93 -43.59 -100.60
CA ARG A 272 -44.67 -44.32 -101.63
C ARG A 272 -45.49 -43.33 -102.49
N PRO A 273 -45.26 -43.25 -103.81
CA PRO A 273 -46.09 -42.41 -104.66
C PRO A 273 -47.53 -42.96 -104.66
N ARG A 274 -48.52 -42.07 -104.54
CA ARG A 274 -49.88 -42.36 -104.97
C ARG A 274 -49.80 -42.69 -106.46
N GLN A 275 -50.28 -43.87 -106.88
CA GLN A 275 -50.10 -44.39 -108.25
C GLN A 275 -50.38 -43.32 -109.31
N GLY A 276 -49.31 -42.84 -109.94
CA GLY A 276 -49.33 -42.01 -111.13
C GLY A 276 -48.47 -42.69 -112.18
N THR A 277 -49.09 -43.21 -113.22
CA THR A 277 -48.42 -44.00 -114.26
C THR A 277 -47.40 -43.15 -115.00
N ALA A 278 -46.11 -43.48 -114.88
CA ALA A 278 -45.08 -42.87 -115.71
C ALA A 278 -45.28 -43.32 -117.17
N TYR A 279 -45.18 -42.37 -118.11
CA TYR A 279 -45.24 -42.68 -119.54
C TYR A 279 -43.94 -43.39 -119.96
N GLN A 280 -44.04 -44.49 -120.71
CA GLN A 280 -42.89 -45.32 -121.06
C GLN A 280 -41.85 -44.54 -121.87
N SER A 281 -40.58 -44.66 -121.46
CA SER A 281 -39.40 -44.30 -122.22
C SER A 281 -38.34 -45.37 -121.97
N THR A 282 -37.68 -45.86 -123.02
CA THR A 282 -36.94 -47.14 -123.04
C THR A 282 -35.56 -47.12 -122.38
N ASN A 283 -35.40 -46.33 -121.31
CA ASN A 283 -34.34 -46.46 -120.31
C ASN A 283 -34.99 -46.29 -118.93
N ASP A 284 -35.45 -47.41 -118.36
CA ASP A 284 -36.43 -47.43 -117.27
C ASP A 284 -35.83 -46.99 -115.91
N SER A 285 -35.60 -45.69 -115.78
CA SER A 285 -35.09 -45.01 -114.59
C SER A 285 -36.23 -44.70 -113.62
N SER A 286 -36.70 -45.71 -112.90
CA SER A 286 -37.76 -45.59 -111.91
C SER A 286 -37.30 -44.84 -110.65
N SER A 287 -37.56 -43.54 -110.57
CA SER A 287 -37.25 -42.70 -109.40
C SER A 287 -38.12 -43.05 -108.18
N GLN A 288 -37.49 -43.31 -107.03
CA GLN A 288 -38.17 -43.40 -105.73
C GLN A 288 -38.21 -42.02 -105.07
N ASN A 289 -39.36 -41.62 -104.50
CA ASN A 289 -39.43 -40.44 -103.66
C ASN A 289 -38.90 -40.78 -102.26
N LEU A 290 -37.88 -40.03 -101.83
CA LEU A 290 -37.27 -40.17 -100.51
C LEU A 290 -37.82 -39.10 -99.56
N GLY A 291 -38.32 -39.54 -98.41
CA GLY A 291 -38.68 -38.68 -97.29
C GLY A 291 -37.53 -38.59 -96.29
N PHE A 292 -37.36 -37.41 -95.70
CA PHE A 292 -36.57 -37.21 -94.49
C PHE A 292 -37.51 -36.72 -93.39
N ASP A 293 -37.46 -37.38 -92.23
CA ASP A 293 -38.19 -36.99 -91.03
C ASP A 293 -37.30 -37.20 -89.81
N ALA A 294 -36.87 -36.09 -89.21
CA ALA A 294 -35.99 -36.07 -88.05
C ALA A 294 -36.64 -36.73 -86.81
N SER A 295 -37.97 -36.75 -86.70
CA SER A 295 -38.69 -37.33 -85.55
C SER A 295 -38.45 -38.84 -85.40
N ARG A 296 -38.04 -39.50 -86.48
CA ARG A 296 -37.66 -40.92 -86.53
C ARG A 296 -36.30 -41.21 -85.90
N ALA A 297 -35.50 -40.19 -85.59
CA ALA A 297 -34.14 -40.31 -85.05
C ALA A 297 -33.92 -39.51 -83.75
N VAL A 298 -34.62 -38.38 -83.58
CA VAL A 298 -34.54 -37.50 -82.41
C VAL A 298 -35.91 -36.88 -82.12
N PRO A 299 -36.24 -36.50 -80.87
CA PRO A 299 -37.41 -35.66 -80.60
C PRO A 299 -37.32 -34.33 -81.35
N THR A 300 -38.43 -33.89 -81.95
CA THR A 300 -38.52 -32.67 -82.75
C THR A 300 -39.45 -31.64 -82.13
N ALA A 301 -39.08 -30.36 -82.23
CA ALA A 301 -39.87 -29.19 -81.87
C ALA A 301 -39.46 -28.00 -82.77
N THR A 302 -40.14 -26.87 -82.65
CA THR A 302 -39.77 -25.62 -83.35
C THR A 302 -38.43 -25.02 -82.89
N GLU A 303 -37.95 -25.41 -81.71
CA GLU A 303 -36.70 -24.95 -81.08
C GLU A 303 -35.94 -26.16 -80.53
N ASN A 304 -34.61 -26.15 -80.68
CA ASN A 304 -33.75 -27.20 -80.14
C ASN A 304 -33.31 -26.91 -78.70
N ARG A 305 -33.94 -27.60 -77.74
CA ARG A 305 -33.73 -27.38 -76.30
C ARG A 305 -33.79 -28.67 -75.47
N PRO A 306 -33.09 -28.75 -74.33
CA PRO A 306 -33.35 -29.79 -73.33
C PRO A 306 -34.68 -29.54 -72.60
N THR A 307 -35.19 -30.56 -71.91
CA THR A 307 -36.25 -30.38 -70.89
C THR A 307 -35.76 -29.38 -69.85
N ASN A 308 -36.60 -28.40 -69.51
CA ASN A 308 -36.24 -27.27 -68.65
C ASN A 308 -37.44 -26.78 -67.84
N ILE A 309 -37.15 -25.97 -66.82
CA ILE A 309 -38.12 -25.28 -65.97
C ILE A 309 -37.84 -23.79 -66.09
N ALA A 310 -38.87 -22.97 -66.30
CA ALA A 310 -38.74 -21.53 -66.33
C ALA A 310 -38.58 -20.98 -64.89
N ALA A 311 -37.54 -20.18 -64.69
CA ALA A 311 -37.27 -19.45 -63.45
C ALA A 311 -36.59 -18.12 -63.82
N MET A 312 -36.68 -17.12 -62.93
CA MET A 312 -36.13 -15.80 -63.19
C MET A 312 -34.62 -15.78 -62.93
N TYR A 313 -33.83 -15.14 -63.81
CA TYR A 313 -32.48 -14.73 -63.45
C TYR A 313 -32.53 -13.34 -62.80
N ILE A 314 -31.96 -13.21 -61.61
CA ILE A 314 -31.83 -11.93 -60.90
C ILE A 314 -30.37 -11.58 -60.60
N ILE A 315 -30.04 -10.30 -60.61
CA ILE A 315 -28.71 -9.76 -60.27
C ILE A 315 -28.77 -8.93 -58.99
N LYS A 316 -27.83 -9.16 -58.06
CA LYS A 316 -27.72 -8.38 -56.81
C LYS A 316 -27.25 -6.96 -57.12
N THR A 317 -27.96 -5.95 -56.64
CA THR A 317 -27.53 -4.54 -56.76
C THR A 317 -27.04 -4.00 -55.42
N ASP A 318 -26.42 -2.81 -55.44
CA ASP A 318 -26.00 -2.06 -54.25
C ASP A 318 -27.11 -1.90 -53.19
N LEU A 319 -28.38 -2.00 -53.60
CA LEU A 319 -29.56 -1.84 -52.75
C LEU A 319 -29.99 -3.15 -52.05
N ALA A 320 -29.42 -4.30 -52.40
CA ALA A 320 -29.76 -5.61 -51.82
C ALA A 320 -29.36 -5.78 -50.35
N GLU A 321 -28.65 -4.81 -49.79
CA GLU A 321 -28.23 -4.74 -48.39
C GLU A 321 -28.70 -3.45 -47.71
N SER A 322 -29.52 -2.65 -48.41
CA SER A 322 -30.04 -1.37 -47.92
C SER A 322 -31.57 -1.38 -47.75
N GLU A 323 -32.08 -2.41 -47.09
CA GLU A 323 -33.17 -2.13 -46.15
C GLU A 323 -32.51 -1.49 -44.94
N GLU A 324 -32.79 -0.21 -44.70
CA GLU A 324 -32.47 0.45 -43.43
C GLU A 324 -33.28 -0.28 -42.35
N GLY A 325 -32.68 -1.29 -41.74
CA GLY A 325 -33.34 -2.21 -40.82
C GLY A 325 -34.11 -1.41 -39.79
N ALA A 326 -35.45 -1.53 -39.82
CA ALA A 326 -36.40 -0.55 -39.29
C ALA A 326 -35.90 0.03 -37.97
N ALA A 327 -35.46 1.30 -38.02
CA ALA A 327 -34.51 1.85 -37.07
C ALA A 327 -34.89 1.49 -35.62
N VAL A 328 -34.03 0.70 -34.98
CA VAL A 328 -34.22 0.24 -33.60
C VAL A 328 -33.53 1.20 -32.64
N PRO A 329 -34.06 1.39 -31.43
CA PRO A 329 -33.37 2.14 -30.40
C PRO A 329 -32.00 1.54 -30.08
N SER A 330 -31.01 2.40 -29.90
CA SER A 330 -29.64 2.03 -29.53
C SER A 330 -29.36 2.20 -28.03
N ALA A 331 -30.15 3.02 -27.32
CA ALA A 331 -30.00 3.23 -25.89
C ALA A 331 -31.30 3.68 -25.21
N ILE A 332 -31.35 3.50 -23.89
CA ILE A 332 -32.30 4.17 -22.98
C ILE A 332 -31.46 4.96 -21.97
N VAL A 333 -31.77 6.25 -21.78
CA VAL A 333 -31.12 7.10 -20.77
C VAL A 333 -32.13 7.43 -19.68
N VAL A 334 -31.87 6.99 -18.45
CA VAL A 334 -32.70 7.31 -17.27
C VAL A 334 -32.13 8.54 -16.55
N SER A 335 -33.03 9.41 -16.07
CA SER A 335 -32.67 10.57 -15.26
C SER A 335 -33.68 10.80 -14.12
N PRO A 336 -33.24 11.01 -12.86
CA PRO A 336 -31.84 10.95 -12.42
C PRO A 336 -31.30 9.50 -12.42
N LEU A 337 -29.97 9.32 -12.47
CA LEU A 337 -29.35 8.00 -12.35
C LEU A 337 -29.28 7.51 -10.89
N SER A 338 -29.33 8.42 -9.93
CA SER A 338 -29.48 8.10 -8.51
C SER A 338 -30.29 9.15 -7.76
N ALA A 339 -30.93 8.74 -6.67
CA ALA A 339 -31.64 9.63 -5.75
C ALA A 339 -31.55 9.11 -4.31
N SER A 340 -31.48 10.01 -3.34
CA SER A 340 -31.60 9.68 -1.91
C SER A 340 -32.88 10.31 -1.37
N ILE A 341 -33.77 9.51 -0.80
CA ILE A 341 -35.11 9.96 -0.36
C ILE A 341 -35.51 9.38 0.99
N ASN A 342 -36.50 10.03 1.63
CA ASN A 342 -37.13 9.52 2.84
C ASN A 342 -38.17 8.43 2.50
N ALA A 343 -38.29 7.44 3.36
CA ALA A 343 -39.30 6.40 3.27
C ALA A 343 -40.72 7.00 3.31
N GLY A 344 -41.56 6.66 2.34
CA GLY A 344 -42.92 7.22 2.20
C GLY A 344 -43.01 8.44 1.29
N THR A 345 -41.90 8.95 0.73
CA THR A 345 -41.94 10.01 -0.30
C THR A 345 -41.82 9.43 -1.71
N THR A 346 -41.89 10.30 -2.72
CA THR A 346 -41.86 9.92 -4.13
C THR A 346 -40.66 10.53 -4.86
N GLN A 347 -40.19 9.86 -5.91
CA GLN A 347 -39.15 10.36 -6.82
C GLN A 347 -39.59 10.15 -8.26
N GLN A 348 -39.62 11.21 -9.05
CA GLN A 348 -39.88 11.11 -10.48
C GLN A 348 -38.60 10.69 -11.22
N PHE A 349 -38.69 9.62 -12.00
CA PHE A 349 -37.70 9.23 -13.00
C PHE A 349 -38.24 9.49 -14.39
N THR A 350 -37.35 9.81 -15.32
CA THR A 350 -37.63 10.02 -16.73
C THR A 350 -36.73 9.11 -17.54
N ALA A 351 -37.20 8.64 -18.70
CA ALA A 351 -36.41 7.80 -19.59
C ALA A 351 -36.53 8.33 -21.02
N ILE A 352 -35.40 8.47 -21.70
CA ILE A 352 -35.31 8.89 -23.10
C ILE A 352 -34.80 7.71 -23.91
N VAL A 353 -35.60 7.26 -24.86
CA VAL A 353 -35.21 6.27 -25.87
C VAL A 353 -34.42 6.98 -26.96
N LEU A 354 -33.25 6.47 -27.33
CA LEU A 354 -32.39 7.07 -28.35
C LEU A 354 -32.29 6.18 -29.61
N PRO A 355 -32.33 6.76 -30.83
CA PRO A 355 -32.68 8.16 -31.12
C PRO A 355 -34.14 8.52 -30.77
N ALA A 356 -34.36 9.75 -30.32
CA ALA A 356 -35.65 10.21 -29.78
C ALA A 356 -36.83 10.13 -30.77
N SER A 357 -36.56 10.13 -32.08
CA SER A 357 -37.54 9.90 -33.14
C SER A 357 -38.25 8.55 -33.05
N LEU A 358 -37.65 7.56 -32.38
CA LEU A 358 -38.21 6.23 -32.21
C LEU A 358 -39.03 6.05 -30.94
N ALA A 359 -38.96 6.98 -29.98
CA ALA A 359 -39.55 6.82 -28.65
C ALA A 359 -41.05 6.50 -28.67
N ALA A 360 -41.80 7.03 -29.66
CA ALA A 360 -43.23 6.76 -29.83
C ALA A 360 -43.54 5.28 -30.17
N ASN A 361 -42.62 4.57 -30.82
CA ASN A 361 -42.78 3.17 -31.22
C ASN A 361 -42.30 2.18 -30.15
N PHE A 362 -41.52 2.65 -29.17
CA PHE A 362 -40.87 1.85 -28.14
C PHE A 362 -41.16 2.42 -26.74
N PRO A 363 -42.40 2.29 -26.24
CA PRO A 363 -42.78 2.84 -24.94
C PRO A 363 -41.98 2.20 -23.81
N VAL A 364 -41.49 3.03 -22.88
CA VAL A 364 -40.71 2.59 -21.73
C VAL A 364 -41.61 1.91 -20.70
N SER A 365 -41.25 0.67 -20.37
CA SER A 365 -41.82 -0.12 -19.27
C SER A 365 -40.92 0.00 -18.04
N TRP A 366 -41.51 0.37 -16.92
CA TRP A 366 -40.82 0.58 -15.64
C TRP A 366 -41.05 -0.58 -14.68
N SER A 367 -40.00 -0.97 -13.94
CA SER A 367 -40.09 -1.92 -12.84
C SER A 367 -39.09 -1.61 -11.73
N VAL A 368 -39.21 -2.31 -10.61
CA VAL A 368 -38.33 -2.24 -9.44
C VAL A 368 -37.76 -3.64 -9.16
N SER A 369 -36.53 -3.72 -8.64
CA SER A 369 -35.92 -4.98 -8.22
C SER A 369 -36.51 -5.57 -6.91
N ASP A 370 -37.07 -4.76 -6.01
CA ASP A 370 -37.66 -5.23 -4.75
C ASP A 370 -39.00 -4.53 -4.43
N PRO A 371 -40.16 -5.21 -4.60
CA PRO A 371 -41.45 -4.62 -4.27
C PRO A 371 -41.68 -4.38 -2.77
N ALA A 372 -40.79 -4.84 -1.88
CA ALA A 372 -40.87 -4.58 -0.44
C ALA A 372 -40.34 -3.20 -0.02
N LEU A 373 -39.57 -2.52 -0.89
CA LEU A 373 -39.07 -1.16 -0.65
C LEU A 373 -39.98 -0.08 -1.26
N GLY A 374 -40.56 -0.35 -2.43
CA GLY A 374 -41.43 0.60 -3.13
C GLY A 374 -42.04 0.05 -4.41
N SER A 375 -42.71 0.93 -5.16
CA SER A 375 -43.27 0.63 -6.48
C SER A 375 -43.09 1.80 -7.43
N ILE A 376 -43.08 1.55 -8.75
CA ILE A 376 -42.96 2.60 -9.77
C ILE A 376 -44.16 2.60 -10.71
N SER A 377 -44.65 3.78 -11.07
CA SER A 377 -45.73 3.93 -12.06
C SER A 377 -45.22 3.70 -13.49
N ASN A 378 -46.17 3.49 -14.41
CA ASN A 378 -45.88 3.52 -15.85
C ASN A 378 -45.34 4.88 -16.37
N THR A 379 -45.50 5.95 -15.59
CA THR A 379 -44.91 7.28 -15.88
C THR A 379 -43.55 7.51 -15.22
N GLY A 380 -42.95 6.51 -14.57
CA GLY A 380 -41.64 6.61 -13.91
C GLY A 380 -41.67 7.25 -12.51
N LEU A 381 -42.84 7.44 -11.90
CA LEU A 381 -42.94 7.95 -10.52
C LEU A 381 -42.72 6.80 -9.54
N TYR A 382 -41.56 6.76 -8.89
CA TYR A 382 -41.27 5.84 -7.80
C TYR A 382 -41.93 6.32 -6.51
N ASN A 383 -42.56 5.40 -5.78
CA ASN A 383 -43.21 5.60 -4.50
C ASN A 383 -42.54 4.68 -3.47
N ALA A 384 -41.79 5.27 -2.54
CA ALA A 384 -41.17 4.54 -1.44
C ALA A 384 -42.21 4.12 -0.40
N ILE A 385 -42.14 2.90 0.11
CA ILE A 385 -43.00 2.45 1.22
C ILE A 385 -42.52 3.11 2.52
N ALA A 386 -43.45 3.70 3.27
CA ALA A 386 -43.17 4.35 4.55
C ALA A 386 -42.57 3.36 5.57
N GLY A 387 -41.54 3.80 6.31
CA GLY A 387 -40.87 2.97 7.32
C GLY A 387 -40.03 1.81 6.76
N LYS A 388 -39.70 1.80 5.47
CA LYS A 388 -38.74 0.88 4.84
C LYS A 388 -37.47 1.63 4.43
N SER A 389 -36.32 1.01 4.65
CA SER A 389 -35.00 1.53 4.27
C SER A 389 -34.25 0.48 3.44
N GLY A 390 -33.49 0.93 2.44
CA GLY A 390 -32.72 0.02 1.58
C GLY A 390 -32.26 0.69 0.28
N VAL A 391 -31.57 -0.09 -0.55
CA VAL A 391 -31.12 0.34 -1.88
C VAL A 391 -32.00 -0.33 -2.93
N GLN A 392 -32.73 0.47 -3.70
CA GLN A 392 -33.69 0.02 -4.70
C GLN A 392 -33.16 0.31 -6.12
N THR A 393 -33.11 -0.71 -6.98
CA THR A 393 -32.86 -0.52 -8.42
C THR A 393 -34.16 -0.21 -9.16
N ILE A 394 -34.19 0.90 -9.87
CA ILE A 394 -35.23 1.28 -10.83
C ILE A 394 -34.78 0.79 -12.22
N ILE A 395 -35.67 0.11 -12.93
CA ILE A 395 -35.38 -0.50 -14.23
C ILE A 395 -36.31 0.12 -15.26
N ALA A 396 -35.73 0.82 -16.25
CA ALA A 396 -36.43 1.24 -17.46
C ALA A 396 -36.10 0.25 -18.58
N SER A 397 -37.10 -0.22 -19.31
CA SER A 397 -36.96 -1.23 -20.37
C SER A 397 -37.86 -0.94 -21.57
N ILE A 398 -37.54 -1.48 -22.74
CA ILE A 398 -38.40 -1.42 -23.94
C ILE A 398 -38.53 -2.81 -24.58
N SER A 399 -39.45 -2.96 -25.53
CA SER A 399 -39.78 -4.22 -26.20
C SER A 399 -38.62 -4.92 -26.92
N THR A 400 -37.50 -4.24 -27.21
CA THR A 400 -36.28 -4.84 -27.77
C THR A 400 -35.43 -5.59 -26.74
N GLY A 401 -35.73 -5.46 -25.44
CA GLY A 401 -34.92 -5.98 -24.35
C GLY A 401 -33.80 -5.04 -23.89
N LEU A 402 -33.64 -3.86 -24.49
CA LEU A 402 -32.76 -2.83 -23.93
C LEU A 402 -33.26 -2.37 -22.55
N THR A 403 -32.33 -2.22 -21.62
CA THR A 403 -32.59 -1.78 -20.24
C THR A 403 -31.64 -0.67 -19.82
N SER A 404 -32.10 0.22 -18.94
CA SER A 404 -31.30 1.24 -18.28
C SER A 404 -31.70 1.34 -16.81
N LEU A 405 -30.73 1.59 -15.94
CA LEU A 405 -30.86 1.42 -14.50
C LEU A 405 -30.63 2.75 -13.77
N ALA A 406 -31.37 2.95 -12.68
CA ALA A 406 -31.12 4.01 -11.70
C ALA A 406 -31.24 3.46 -10.27
N THR A 407 -30.66 4.15 -9.30
CA THR A 407 -30.59 3.68 -7.90
C THR A 407 -31.27 4.66 -6.94
N VAL A 408 -32.25 4.18 -6.18
CA VAL A 408 -32.83 4.93 -5.06
C VAL A 408 -32.25 4.42 -3.74
N ASN A 409 -31.58 5.30 -3.01
CA ASN A 409 -31.20 5.06 -1.62
C ASN A 409 -32.34 5.58 -0.73
N GLN A 410 -33.07 4.67 -0.11
CA GLN A 410 -34.23 4.97 0.73
C GLN A 410 -33.83 4.89 2.20
N PHE A 411 -33.97 6.00 2.93
CA PHE A 411 -33.66 6.08 4.36
C PHE A 411 -34.91 6.41 5.16
N ILE A 412 -34.90 6.11 6.45
CA ILE A 412 -35.92 6.59 7.39
C ILE A 412 -35.34 7.81 8.08
N TYR A 413 -35.87 8.99 7.78
CA TYR A 413 -35.38 10.27 8.31
C TYR A 413 -35.89 10.49 9.74
N LEU A 414 -35.10 11.18 10.54
CA LEU A 414 -35.47 11.71 11.84
C LEU A 414 -36.51 12.83 11.67
N THR A 415 -37.43 12.87 12.64
CA THR A 415 -38.45 13.91 12.81
C THR A 415 -38.22 14.72 14.08
N SER A 416 -37.60 14.11 15.09
CA SER A 416 -37.05 14.80 16.26
C SER A 416 -35.83 14.06 16.78
N ILE A 417 -34.83 14.82 17.23
CA ILE A 417 -33.77 14.34 18.13
C ILE A 417 -34.09 14.95 19.51
N ALA A 418 -33.98 14.15 20.56
CA ALA A 418 -33.90 14.67 21.93
C ALA A 418 -32.54 14.31 22.51
N LEU A 419 -31.78 15.33 22.90
CA LEU A 419 -30.51 15.21 23.61
C LEU A 419 -30.78 15.41 25.10
N ASP A 420 -30.46 14.39 25.90
CA ASP A 420 -30.66 14.38 27.35
C ASP A 420 -29.78 15.45 28.04
N VAL A 421 -30.00 15.66 29.33
CA VAL A 421 -29.15 16.56 30.13
C VAL A 421 -27.73 15.98 30.17
N ILE A 422 -26.78 16.72 29.62
CA ILE A 422 -25.35 16.45 29.77
C ILE A 422 -24.95 16.94 31.18
N PRO A 423 -24.34 16.11 32.03
CA PRO A 423 -23.82 16.55 33.33
C PRO A 423 -22.63 17.50 33.16
N ASP A 424 -22.29 18.22 34.22
CA ASP A 424 -20.98 18.88 34.30
C ASP A 424 -19.88 17.79 34.25
N ILE A 425 -18.89 17.95 33.37
CA ILE A 425 -17.72 17.06 33.21
C ILE A 425 -16.43 17.84 33.52
N THR A 426 -15.32 17.19 33.85
CA THR A 426 -14.03 17.88 34.03
C THR A 426 -13.18 17.84 32.75
N VAL A 427 -12.16 18.71 32.65
CA VAL A 427 -11.19 18.64 31.54
C VAL A 427 -10.44 17.30 31.60
N GLY A 428 -10.46 16.56 30.49
CA GLY A 428 -9.90 15.22 30.38
C GLY A 428 -10.93 14.08 30.46
N ASP A 429 -12.15 14.34 30.98
CA ASP A 429 -13.23 13.35 31.01
C ASP A 429 -13.89 13.17 29.63
N ASP A 430 -14.44 11.97 29.42
CA ASP A 430 -15.34 11.64 28.32
C ASP A 430 -16.78 11.34 28.80
N TYR A 431 -17.76 11.57 27.91
CA TYR A 431 -19.18 11.33 28.19
C TYR A 431 -19.94 10.89 26.94
N GLU A 432 -20.57 9.70 27.00
CA GLU A 432 -21.43 9.20 25.92
C GLU A 432 -22.76 9.96 25.87
N LEU A 433 -23.03 10.65 24.76
CA LEU A 433 -24.24 11.48 24.59
C LEU A 433 -25.50 10.62 24.48
N LYS A 434 -26.37 10.71 25.49
CA LYS A 434 -27.66 10.02 25.51
C LYS A 434 -28.67 10.75 24.62
N LEU A 435 -29.06 10.07 23.54
CA LEU A 435 -29.95 10.58 22.49
C LEU A 435 -31.19 9.70 22.39
N THR A 436 -32.37 10.31 22.39
CA THR A 436 -33.61 9.65 21.96
C THR A 436 -33.94 10.09 20.54
N LEU A 437 -33.94 9.14 19.61
CA LEU A 437 -34.21 9.37 18.20
C LEU A 437 -35.66 9.01 17.86
N SER A 438 -36.34 9.88 17.10
CA SER A 438 -37.70 9.63 16.61
C SER A 438 -37.78 9.82 15.08
N PRO A 439 -38.20 8.80 14.31
CA PRO A 439 -38.55 7.46 14.77
C PRO A 439 -37.29 6.68 15.23
N SER A 440 -37.45 5.74 16.16
CA SER A 440 -36.32 4.99 16.75
C SER A 440 -35.62 4.03 15.79
N ASN A 441 -36.22 3.77 14.63
CA ASN A 441 -35.65 3.01 13.52
C ASN A 441 -35.18 3.91 12.35
N ALA A 442 -34.92 5.20 12.61
CA ALA A 442 -34.26 6.07 11.64
C ALA A 442 -32.93 5.47 11.19
N THR A 443 -32.58 5.67 9.91
CA THR A 443 -31.41 5.05 9.27
C THR A 443 -30.44 6.06 8.66
N GLU A 444 -30.64 7.36 8.93
CA GLU A 444 -29.64 8.39 8.63
C GLU A 444 -28.58 8.46 9.73
N SER A 445 -27.38 8.93 9.38
CA SER A 445 -26.30 9.17 10.33
C SER A 445 -26.51 10.49 11.10
N LEU A 446 -25.87 10.60 12.26
CA LEU A 446 -25.80 11.85 13.02
C LEU A 446 -24.46 12.56 12.77
N ASN A 447 -24.56 13.85 12.47
CA ASN A 447 -23.43 14.78 12.46
C ASN A 447 -23.41 15.53 13.81
N TYR A 448 -22.24 15.55 14.47
CA TYR A 448 -22.05 16.26 15.73
C TYR A 448 -21.23 17.53 15.52
N SER A 449 -21.57 18.59 16.24
CA SER A 449 -20.78 19.82 16.30
C SER A 449 -20.77 20.40 17.71
N THR A 450 -19.76 21.23 17.96
CA THR A 450 -19.56 22.01 19.19
C THR A 450 -19.52 23.49 18.81
N SER A 451 -20.00 24.37 19.69
CA SER A 451 -19.80 25.82 19.53
C SER A 451 -18.37 26.26 19.77
N ASP A 452 -17.58 25.48 20.52
CA ASP A 452 -16.18 25.76 20.84
C ASP A 452 -15.42 24.45 21.11
N SER A 453 -14.51 24.10 20.19
CA SER A 453 -13.71 22.87 20.28
C SER A 453 -12.55 22.95 21.28
N GLN A 454 -12.18 24.17 21.74
CA GLN A 454 -11.20 24.36 22.81
C GLN A 454 -11.79 24.05 24.19
N ILE A 455 -13.12 24.17 24.33
CA ILE A 455 -13.85 23.82 25.55
C ILE A 455 -14.28 22.35 25.51
N ALA A 456 -14.95 21.90 24.45
CA ALA A 456 -15.38 20.51 24.33
C ALA A 456 -15.49 20.04 22.89
N SER A 457 -15.06 18.81 22.61
CA SER A 457 -15.10 18.18 21.29
C SER A 457 -15.99 16.93 21.29
N VAL A 458 -16.54 16.53 20.14
CA VAL A 458 -17.40 15.33 20.03
C VAL A 458 -16.97 14.47 18.86
N GLN A 459 -16.78 13.18 19.11
CA GLN A 459 -16.47 12.19 18.09
C GLN A 459 -17.37 10.96 18.27
N SER A 460 -18.06 10.55 17.20
CA SER A 460 -18.90 9.34 17.18
C SER A 460 -19.96 9.25 18.30
N GLY A 461 -20.45 10.38 18.81
CA GLY A 461 -21.41 10.44 19.93
C GLY A 461 -20.78 10.49 21.33
N VAL A 462 -19.46 10.41 21.44
CA VAL A 462 -18.73 10.64 22.70
C VAL A 462 -18.23 12.08 22.74
N LEU A 463 -18.55 12.77 23.83
CA LEU A 463 -18.10 14.11 24.17
C LEU A 463 -16.81 14.03 24.99
N PHE A 464 -15.86 14.93 24.74
CA PHE A 464 -14.61 15.05 25.48
C PHE A 464 -14.45 16.48 26.01
N GLY A 465 -14.12 16.62 27.30
CA GLY A 465 -13.80 17.91 27.92
C GLY A 465 -12.39 18.38 27.56
N THR A 466 -12.26 19.31 26.61
CA THR A 466 -10.96 19.82 26.14
C THR A 466 -10.42 20.96 27.01
N GLY A 467 -11.29 21.79 27.59
CA GLY A 467 -10.90 22.99 28.33
C GLY A 467 -12.05 23.55 29.18
N ALA A 468 -11.71 24.27 30.25
CA ALA A 468 -12.70 24.76 31.20
C ALA A 468 -13.60 25.85 30.59
N GLY A 469 -14.92 25.71 30.71
CA GLY A 469 -15.88 26.68 30.16
C GLY A 469 -17.28 26.13 29.98
N THR A 470 -18.01 26.67 28.99
CA THR A 470 -19.32 26.17 28.60
C THR A 470 -19.43 26.17 27.08
N ALA A 471 -19.70 25.00 26.50
CA ALA A 471 -19.89 24.80 25.07
C ALA A 471 -21.32 24.33 24.78
N THR A 472 -21.81 24.58 23.57
CA THR A 472 -23.09 24.04 23.09
C THR A 472 -22.81 22.90 22.11
N ILE A 473 -23.19 21.70 22.52
CA ILE A 473 -23.11 20.48 21.69
C ILE A 473 -24.39 20.36 20.90
N THR A 474 -24.28 20.07 19.60
CA THR A 474 -25.41 19.88 18.69
C THR A 474 -25.28 18.57 17.94
N ALA A 475 -26.32 17.75 17.96
CA ALA A 475 -26.46 16.56 17.11
C ALA A 475 -27.49 16.86 16.02
N THR A 476 -27.16 16.55 14.75
CA THR A 476 -27.99 16.85 13.57
C THR A 476 -28.10 15.65 12.65
N GLY A 477 -29.31 15.28 12.22
CA GLY A 477 -29.53 14.24 11.20
C GLY A 477 -28.92 14.65 9.86
N SER A 478 -28.11 13.78 9.26
CA SER A 478 -27.32 14.10 8.06
C SER A 478 -28.14 14.29 6.78
N LEU A 479 -29.39 13.84 6.75
CA LEU A 479 -30.33 13.94 5.63
C LEU A 479 -31.58 14.76 5.98
N SER A 480 -32.09 14.64 7.22
CA SER A 480 -33.26 15.39 7.68
C SER A 480 -32.95 16.84 8.05
N GLY A 481 -31.72 17.13 8.46
CA GLY A 481 -31.34 18.43 9.03
C GLY A 481 -31.97 18.72 10.41
N VAL A 482 -32.73 17.77 10.99
CA VAL A 482 -33.29 17.89 12.34
C VAL A 482 -32.14 17.91 13.34
N SER A 483 -32.13 18.90 14.23
CA SER A 483 -31.07 19.06 15.23
C SER A 483 -31.60 19.18 16.65
N ALA A 484 -30.75 18.81 17.61
CA ALA A 484 -30.95 19.06 19.03
C ALA A 484 -29.64 19.57 19.64
N SER A 485 -29.74 20.61 20.47
CA SER A 485 -28.59 21.25 21.12
C SER A 485 -28.71 21.24 22.63
N ARG A 486 -27.60 21.02 23.33
CA ARG A 486 -27.46 21.17 24.78
C ARG A 486 -26.18 21.90 25.12
N GLN A 487 -26.24 22.73 26.16
CA GLN A 487 -25.02 23.22 26.79
C GLN A 487 -24.42 22.10 27.65
N VAL A 488 -23.09 21.97 27.57
CA VAL A 488 -22.26 21.28 28.56
C VAL A 488 -21.39 22.31 29.24
N LYS A 489 -21.23 22.16 30.56
CA LYS A 489 -20.27 22.91 31.35
C LYS A 489 -19.09 22.00 31.65
N VAL A 490 -17.92 22.39 31.15
CA VAL A 490 -16.67 21.69 31.42
C VAL A 490 -15.99 22.42 32.57
N LEU A 491 -15.90 21.75 33.72
CA LEU A 491 -15.18 22.23 34.89
C LEU A 491 -13.67 22.12 34.61
N ALA A 492 -12.88 23.06 35.13
CA ALA A 492 -11.44 22.84 35.19
C ALA A 492 -11.16 21.54 35.95
N ALA A 493 -10.21 20.74 35.45
CA ALA A 493 -9.66 19.65 36.26
C ALA A 493 -9.15 20.24 37.59
N GLU A 494 -9.37 19.54 38.71
CA GLU A 494 -8.77 19.97 39.98
C GLU A 494 -7.25 19.94 39.83
N VAL A 495 -6.64 21.13 39.84
CA VAL A 495 -5.22 21.26 40.12
C VAL A 495 -5.06 20.90 41.59
N VAL A 496 -4.68 19.66 41.84
CA VAL A 496 -4.17 19.26 43.15
C VAL A 496 -2.85 20.01 43.32
N ASP A 497 -2.87 21.07 44.14
CA ASP A 497 -1.65 21.76 44.57
C ASP A 497 -0.84 20.82 45.48
N GLU A 498 -0.13 19.86 44.88
CA GLU A 498 0.97 19.15 45.53
C GLU A 498 2.13 20.14 45.72
N PHE A 499 2.11 20.83 46.86
CA PHE A 499 3.28 21.54 47.35
C PHE A 499 4.45 20.55 47.47
N PHE A 500 5.56 20.82 46.77
CA PHE A 500 6.80 20.03 46.87
C PHE A 500 7.12 19.70 48.33
N ARG A 501 7.18 18.41 48.66
CA ARG A 501 7.34 17.98 50.04
C ARG A 501 8.82 17.78 50.32
N ILE A 502 9.36 18.54 51.27
CA ILE A 502 10.77 18.42 51.72
C ILE A 502 11.13 16.96 52.07
N GLU A 503 10.16 16.17 52.53
CA GLU A 503 10.36 14.75 52.91
C GLU A 503 10.67 13.81 51.73
N ASN A 504 10.35 14.19 50.48
CA ASN A 504 10.52 13.35 49.30
C ASN A 504 11.72 13.74 48.42
N ASN A 505 12.40 14.85 48.70
CA ASN A 505 13.62 15.31 48.01
C ASN A 505 13.51 15.37 46.47
N LEU A 506 12.36 15.75 45.89
CA LEU A 506 12.14 15.74 44.43
C LEU A 506 12.20 14.32 43.82
N SER A 507 11.89 13.26 44.58
CA SER A 507 11.66 11.91 44.02
C SER A 507 10.24 11.74 43.47
N GLU A 508 9.35 12.69 43.76
CA GLU A 508 7.99 12.78 43.25
C GLU A 508 7.91 13.31 41.80
N ILE A 509 9.02 13.76 41.20
CA ILE A 509 9.07 14.26 39.82
C ILE A 509 9.71 13.28 38.84
N THR A 510 9.10 13.14 37.66
CA THR A 510 9.44 12.11 36.66
C THR A 510 10.86 12.21 36.11
N ASP A 511 11.41 13.42 36.02
CA ASP A 511 12.81 13.67 35.62
C ASP A 511 13.55 14.49 36.69
N ALA A 512 13.70 13.87 37.85
CA ALA A 512 14.41 14.44 39.00
C ALA A 512 15.86 14.84 38.68
N SER A 513 16.49 14.22 37.69
CA SER A 513 17.88 14.54 37.31
C SER A 513 17.97 15.90 36.62
N GLU A 514 17.14 16.13 35.59
CA GLU A 514 17.13 17.40 34.85
C GLU A 514 16.68 18.57 35.75
N ALA A 515 15.72 18.36 36.64
CA ALA A 515 15.30 19.39 37.60
C ALA A 515 16.39 19.74 38.64
N ARG A 516 17.20 18.76 39.08
CA ARG A 516 18.32 18.99 40.01
C ARG A 516 19.51 19.68 39.32
N GLU A 517 19.77 19.37 38.05
CA GLU A 517 20.81 20.00 37.23
C GLU A 517 20.49 21.49 36.96
N ASN A 518 19.23 21.80 36.60
CA ASN A 518 18.76 23.18 36.39
C ASN A 518 18.76 24.07 37.65
N LEU A 519 18.93 23.49 38.85
CA LEU A 519 19.03 24.22 40.12
C LEU A 519 20.48 24.39 40.62
N GLU A 520 21.48 23.98 39.84
CA GLU A 520 22.92 24.05 40.16
C GLU A 520 23.31 23.36 41.49
N LEU A 521 22.54 22.35 41.92
CA LEU A 521 22.76 21.64 43.19
C LEU A 521 23.88 20.60 43.05
N GLY A 522 25.00 20.79 43.77
CA GLY A 522 26.15 19.89 43.73
C GLY A 522 25.89 18.47 44.26
N GLU A 523 26.75 17.51 43.89
CA GLU A 523 26.56 16.05 44.08
C GLU A 523 26.21 15.56 45.51
N LEU A 524 26.52 16.33 46.55
CA LEU A 524 26.14 15.99 47.94
C LEU A 524 24.72 16.42 48.30
N ALA A 525 24.17 17.43 47.63
CA ALA A 525 22.79 17.91 47.81
C ALA A 525 21.75 17.05 47.07
N THR A 526 22.19 16.13 46.19
CA THR A 526 21.33 15.26 45.40
C THR A 526 21.19 13.83 45.96
N LYS A 527 21.77 13.55 47.13
CA LYS A 527 21.66 12.24 47.81
C LYS A 527 20.57 12.23 48.86
N ASP A 528 19.69 11.24 48.80
CA ASP A 528 18.59 11.06 49.78
C ASP A 528 19.09 10.59 51.16
N SER A 529 20.35 10.14 51.26
CA SER A 529 21.05 9.93 52.53
C SER A 529 22.56 10.04 52.37
N LEU A 530 23.25 10.52 53.41
CA LEU A 530 24.71 10.63 53.45
C LEU A 530 25.32 9.40 54.12
N THR A 531 26.36 8.83 53.52
CA THR A 531 27.15 7.73 54.09
C THR A 531 28.30 8.26 54.96
N ALA A 532 28.94 7.37 55.73
CA ALA A 532 30.15 7.71 56.49
C ALA A 532 31.28 8.27 55.61
N GLY A 533 31.37 7.84 54.34
CA GLY A 533 32.34 8.37 53.39
C GLY A 533 32.02 9.79 52.92
N ASP A 534 30.74 10.12 52.75
CA ASP A 534 30.27 11.44 52.28
C ASP A 534 30.53 12.56 53.31
N VAL A 535 30.71 12.22 54.58
CA VAL A 535 31.02 13.16 55.68
C VAL A 535 32.45 13.02 56.23
N GLY A 536 33.31 12.24 55.58
CA GLY A 536 34.71 12.08 55.98
C GLY A 536 34.94 11.33 57.30
N ALA A 537 34.01 10.46 57.71
CA ALA A 537 34.15 9.67 58.93
C ALA A 537 35.10 8.49 58.74
N VAL A 538 36.13 8.39 59.60
CA VAL A 538 37.18 7.35 59.53
C VAL A 538 36.76 6.09 60.31
N PRO A 539 36.69 4.90 59.69
CA PRO A 539 36.46 3.64 60.39
C PRO A 539 37.63 3.27 61.32
N ILE A 540 37.35 2.83 62.55
CA ILE A 540 38.39 2.57 63.57
C ILE A 540 38.97 1.15 63.55
N ALA A 541 38.31 0.17 62.93
CA ALA A 541 38.87 -1.13 62.51
C ALA A 541 37.83 -1.93 61.71
N ASP A 542 38.24 -2.61 60.63
CA ASP A 542 37.31 -3.33 59.72
C ASP A 542 36.70 -4.61 60.33
N VAL A 543 37.23 -5.13 61.45
CA VAL A 543 36.74 -6.37 62.09
C VAL A 543 36.69 -6.24 63.63
N ALA A 544 35.80 -5.38 64.13
CA ALA A 544 35.57 -5.22 65.57
C ALA A 544 34.82 -6.42 66.19
N ILE A 545 35.18 -6.82 67.42
CA ILE A 545 34.43 -7.80 68.21
C ILE A 545 33.24 -7.09 68.88
N VAL A 546 32.03 -7.46 68.48
CA VAL A 546 30.77 -6.89 68.99
C VAL A 546 30.63 -7.10 70.50
N ALA A 547 29.96 -6.17 71.17
CA ALA A 547 29.68 -6.29 72.61
C ALA A 547 28.90 -7.58 72.91
N GLY A 548 29.28 -8.29 73.98
CA GLY A 548 28.64 -9.55 74.37
C GLY A 548 29.11 -10.80 73.60
N THR A 549 29.98 -10.68 72.59
CA THR A 549 30.52 -11.85 71.89
C THR A 549 31.36 -12.74 72.81
N ASN A 550 31.06 -14.03 72.84
CA ASN A 550 31.84 -15.03 73.57
C ASN A 550 33.01 -15.51 72.71
N LEU A 551 34.25 -15.50 73.21
CA LEU A 551 35.40 -15.88 72.39
C LEU A 551 35.40 -17.35 71.94
N ASN A 552 34.58 -18.22 72.53
CA ASN A 552 34.42 -19.59 72.06
C ASN A 552 33.65 -19.70 70.74
N SER A 553 32.88 -18.68 70.32
CA SER A 553 32.23 -18.65 69.00
C SER A 553 33.12 -18.08 67.88
N MET A 554 34.28 -17.50 68.23
CA MET A 554 35.20 -16.87 67.28
C MET A 554 36.18 -17.89 66.68
N THR A 555 35.67 -18.83 65.89
CA THR A 555 36.45 -19.96 65.34
C THR A 555 37.02 -19.72 63.93
N ALA A 556 36.47 -18.75 63.20
CA ALA A 556 36.96 -18.37 61.87
C ALA A 556 38.36 -17.73 61.95
N PRO A 557 39.29 -18.05 61.02
CA PRO A 557 40.62 -17.45 61.02
C PRO A 557 40.59 -15.96 60.67
N GLY A 558 41.33 -15.15 61.41
CA GLY A 558 41.33 -13.69 61.26
C GLY A 558 41.94 -12.95 62.46
N GLU A 559 42.07 -11.63 62.33
CA GLU A 559 42.40 -10.73 63.44
C GLU A 559 41.15 -9.92 63.79
N HIS A 560 40.74 -9.97 65.05
CA HIS A 560 39.51 -9.34 65.53
C HIS A 560 39.81 -8.45 66.74
N PHE A 561 39.26 -7.24 66.74
CA PHE A 561 39.66 -6.18 67.67
C PHE A 561 38.55 -5.93 68.71
N GLN A 562 38.76 -6.28 69.98
CA GLN A 562 37.87 -5.85 71.06
C GLN A 562 38.32 -4.47 71.53
N ASN A 563 37.60 -3.43 71.14
CA ASN A 563 37.99 -2.04 71.36
C ASN A 563 37.54 -1.47 72.72
N VAL A 564 36.68 -2.17 73.46
CA VAL A 564 36.10 -1.68 74.72
C VAL A 564 36.36 -2.65 75.87
N THR A 565 37.09 -2.20 76.89
CA THR A 565 37.52 -3.03 78.04
C THR A 565 36.34 -3.66 78.78
N SER A 566 35.21 -2.95 78.94
CA SER A 566 34.02 -3.49 79.60
C SER A 566 33.38 -4.69 78.88
N ASN A 567 33.69 -4.89 77.59
CA ASN A 567 33.18 -6.00 76.80
C ASN A 567 34.11 -7.22 76.83
N ALA A 568 35.39 -7.03 77.18
CA ALA A 568 36.33 -8.11 77.44
C ALA A 568 36.12 -8.65 78.86
N THR A 569 35.35 -9.72 79.03
CA THR A 569 35.01 -10.25 80.36
C THR A 569 35.27 -11.76 80.48
N LEU A 570 35.66 -12.22 81.67
CA LEU A 570 35.95 -13.63 81.93
C LEU A 570 34.75 -14.57 81.60
N PRO A 571 33.47 -14.22 81.89
CA PRO A 571 32.32 -15.04 81.49
C PRO A 571 32.15 -15.20 79.96
N LEU A 572 32.69 -14.26 79.18
CA LEU A 572 32.73 -14.33 77.71
C LEU A 572 33.98 -15.07 77.18
N ASN A 573 34.68 -15.82 78.04
CA ASN A 573 35.90 -16.58 77.75
C ASN A 573 37.11 -15.73 77.31
N TYR A 574 37.14 -14.44 77.65
CA TYR A 574 38.39 -13.65 77.58
C TYR A 574 39.36 -14.14 78.67
N PRO A 575 40.68 -14.20 78.39
CA PRO A 575 41.68 -14.63 79.40
C PRO A 575 41.93 -13.58 80.49
N VAL A 576 41.62 -12.32 80.21
CA VAL A 576 41.76 -11.19 81.14
C VAL A 576 40.65 -10.17 80.84
N ALA A 577 40.25 -9.41 81.85
CA ALA A 577 39.18 -8.42 81.74
C ALA A 577 39.64 -7.08 81.12
N VAL A 578 40.32 -7.14 79.97
CA VAL A 578 40.87 -5.97 79.26
C VAL A 578 40.76 -6.12 77.75
N ALA A 579 40.45 -5.01 77.05
CA ALA A 579 40.42 -4.89 75.60
C ALA A 579 41.73 -5.28 74.91
N GLY A 580 41.65 -5.72 73.65
CA GLY A 580 42.78 -6.34 72.96
C GLY A 580 42.38 -7.08 71.69
N VAL A 581 43.38 -7.61 71.00
CA VAL A 581 43.24 -8.33 69.72
C VAL A 581 43.12 -9.83 69.97
N LEU A 582 42.12 -10.45 69.36
CA LEU A 582 42.04 -11.90 69.17
C LEU A 582 42.54 -12.26 67.77
N LYS A 583 43.61 -13.04 67.67
CA LYS A 583 44.01 -13.70 66.41
C LYS A 583 43.59 -15.15 66.45
N VAL A 584 42.94 -15.61 65.39
CA VAL A 584 42.47 -16.98 65.22
C VAL A 584 43.21 -17.62 64.05
N TYR A 585 43.82 -18.77 64.30
CA TYR A 585 44.54 -19.55 63.30
C TYR A 585 43.80 -20.86 63.06
N ARG A 586 43.52 -21.17 61.79
CA ARG A 586 43.05 -22.50 61.38
C ARG A 586 44.22 -23.47 61.49
N THR A 587 44.09 -24.51 62.31
CA THR A 587 45.05 -25.62 62.30
C THR A 587 44.77 -26.48 61.08
N GLY A 588 45.81 -27.02 60.42
CA GLY A 588 45.70 -27.77 59.14
C GLY A 588 45.05 -29.15 59.22
N VAL A 589 43.99 -29.29 60.00
CA VAL A 589 43.09 -30.44 60.08
C VAL A 589 41.68 -29.87 59.85
N ASP A 590 40.94 -30.42 58.89
CA ASP A 590 39.70 -29.80 58.40
C ASP A 590 38.66 -29.55 59.50
N GLU A 591 38.09 -28.33 59.52
CA GLU A 591 36.95 -27.77 60.29
C GLU A 591 36.79 -28.08 61.79
N ILE A 592 37.62 -28.93 62.38
CA ILE A 592 37.42 -29.56 63.69
C ILE A 592 38.43 -29.01 64.73
N GLY A 593 39.17 -27.94 64.40
CA GLY A 593 40.07 -27.28 65.35
C GLY A 593 40.59 -25.90 64.94
N CYS A 594 40.85 -25.06 65.94
CA CYS A 594 41.49 -23.76 65.79
C CYS A 594 42.49 -23.48 66.92
N ARG A 595 43.38 -22.51 66.72
CA ARG A 595 44.21 -21.91 67.76
C ARG A 595 43.84 -20.45 67.91
N GLN A 596 43.71 -20.01 69.15
CA GLN A 596 43.40 -18.62 69.47
C GLN A 596 44.54 -18.00 70.27
N VAL A 597 44.81 -16.74 69.95
CA VAL A 597 45.81 -15.88 70.59
C VAL A 597 45.13 -14.58 71.00
N TYR A 598 45.17 -14.22 72.27
CA TYR A 598 44.64 -12.95 72.76
C TYR A 598 45.76 -12.07 73.31
N MET A 599 45.80 -10.81 72.87
CA MET A 599 46.80 -9.82 73.25
C MET A 599 46.09 -8.56 73.78
N PRO A 600 46.07 -8.33 75.10
CA PRO A 600 45.47 -7.14 75.69
C PRO A 600 46.29 -5.89 75.36
N TYR A 601 45.64 -4.79 74.98
CA TYR A 601 46.34 -3.58 74.51
C TYR A 601 47.26 -2.93 75.57
N ASN A 602 47.02 -3.18 76.86
CA ASN A 602 47.77 -2.59 77.97
C ASN A 602 48.92 -3.47 78.49
N SER A 603 49.24 -4.57 77.82
CA SER A 603 50.25 -5.53 78.27
C SER A 603 51.01 -6.18 77.12
N THR A 604 52.23 -6.62 77.37
CA THR A 604 52.98 -7.50 76.45
C THR A 604 52.64 -8.98 76.63
N ALA A 605 51.64 -9.30 77.48
CA ALA A 605 51.24 -10.68 77.75
C ALA A 605 50.41 -11.23 76.58
N GLU A 606 50.81 -12.39 76.08
CA GLU A 606 50.09 -13.10 75.03
C GLU A 606 49.44 -14.36 75.62
N TYR A 607 48.12 -14.50 75.51
CA TYR A 607 47.40 -15.67 75.97
C TYR A 607 47.10 -16.58 74.78
N ARG A 608 47.43 -17.87 74.87
CA ARG A 608 47.24 -18.85 73.80
C ARG A 608 46.32 -19.96 74.26
N ARG A 609 45.45 -20.46 73.38
CA ARG A 609 44.71 -21.71 73.58
C ARG A 609 44.50 -22.44 72.27
N TYR A 610 44.15 -23.72 72.35
CA TYR A 610 43.70 -24.50 71.21
C TYR A 610 42.28 -25.00 71.46
N ALA A 611 41.55 -25.30 70.39
CA ALA A 611 40.28 -25.99 70.46
C ALA A 611 40.25 -27.13 69.44
N TYR A 612 39.70 -28.28 69.83
CA TYR A 612 39.65 -29.47 68.98
C TYR A 612 38.49 -30.38 69.34
N GLY A 613 37.92 -31.09 68.36
CA GLY A 613 36.90 -32.13 68.54
C GLY A 613 35.48 -31.68 68.17
N VAL A 614 34.50 -32.58 68.35
CA VAL A 614 33.08 -32.34 68.06
C VAL A 614 32.23 -32.75 69.27
N PRO A 615 31.55 -31.82 69.98
CA PRO A 615 31.65 -30.37 69.84
C PRO A 615 33.05 -29.84 70.19
N LEU A 616 33.36 -28.63 69.70
CA LEU A 616 34.71 -28.03 69.81
C LEU A 616 35.09 -27.78 71.28
N ALA A 617 36.04 -28.56 71.81
CA ALA A 617 36.50 -28.42 73.20
C ALA A 617 37.70 -27.46 73.26
N PHE A 618 37.53 -26.33 73.96
CA PHE A 618 38.60 -25.35 74.17
C PHE A 618 39.49 -25.73 75.35
N SER A 619 40.81 -25.62 75.18
CA SER A 619 41.75 -25.68 76.29
C SER A 619 41.63 -24.42 77.17
N ASN A 620 42.09 -24.52 78.42
CA ASN A 620 42.39 -23.35 79.21
C ASN A 620 43.39 -22.44 78.47
N TRP A 621 43.29 -21.13 78.71
CA TRP A 621 44.27 -20.15 78.24
C TRP A 621 45.61 -20.34 78.97
N SER A 622 46.71 -20.38 78.23
CA SER A 622 48.08 -20.36 78.75
C SER A 622 48.76 -19.04 78.40
N ALA A 623 49.41 -18.40 79.37
CA ALA A 623 50.23 -17.21 79.11
C ALA A 623 51.55 -17.63 78.45
N ALA A 624 51.82 -17.11 77.26
CA ALA A 624 53.07 -17.27 76.54
C ALA A 624 54.06 -16.17 76.98
N GLY A 625 54.98 -16.53 77.88
CA GLY A 625 56.14 -15.72 78.24
C GLY A 625 55.98 -14.88 79.51
N GLY A 626 56.51 -15.39 80.64
CA GLY A 626 56.40 -14.68 81.91
C GLY A 626 57.23 -15.21 83.08
N SER A 627 58.51 -15.58 82.89
CA SER A 627 59.63 -15.34 83.86
C SER A 627 60.88 -16.18 83.59
N GLY A 628 62.05 -15.52 83.56
CA GLY A 628 63.27 -15.92 84.30
C GLY A 628 64.04 -17.21 83.97
N ALA A 629 65.33 -17.02 83.65
CA ALA A 629 66.47 -17.96 83.79
C ALA A 629 66.62 -19.13 82.79
N PHE A 630 67.88 -19.37 82.39
CA PHE A 630 68.32 -20.36 81.41
C PHE A 630 68.88 -21.63 82.09
N ALA A 631 68.56 -22.81 81.53
CA ALA A 631 69.36 -24.05 81.43
C ALA A 631 68.46 -25.10 80.73
N GLU A 632 68.82 -25.64 79.56
CA GLU A 632 69.61 -26.88 79.38
C GLU A 632 69.08 -28.08 80.20
N VAL A 633 68.86 -29.29 79.67
CA VAL A 633 69.52 -30.07 78.59
C VAL A 633 68.46 -30.98 77.91
N GLY A 634 68.63 -31.41 76.64
CA GLY A 634 67.74 -32.50 76.15
C GLY A 634 67.64 -32.91 74.68
N SER A 635 68.55 -32.50 73.79
CA SER A 635 68.88 -33.19 72.52
C SER A 635 67.75 -33.78 71.63
N PHE A 636 67.43 -33.12 70.51
CA PHE A 636 67.44 -33.78 69.19
C PHE A 636 67.94 -32.83 68.09
N ALA A 637 68.78 -33.37 67.21
CA ALA A 637 69.90 -32.70 66.53
C ALA A 637 69.59 -31.85 65.27
N PHE A 638 70.58 -31.01 64.95
CA PHE A 638 70.78 -30.34 63.66
C PHE A 638 71.27 -31.29 62.55
N CYS A 639 71.03 -30.89 61.29
CA CYS A 639 71.93 -31.01 60.13
C CYS A 639 71.57 -29.84 59.17
N LYS A 640 72.48 -29.07 58.54
CA LYS A 640 73.96 -29.10 58.47
C LYS A 640 74.49 -27.71 58.04
N HIS A 641 75.64 -27.30 58.60
CA HIS A 641 76.80 -26.56 58.00
C HIS A 641 76.75 -26.20 56.49
N ARG A 642 77.41 -25.18 55.90
CA ARG A 642 78.63 -24.37 56.20
C ARG A 642 78.60 -23.09 55.29
N ASP A 643 79.46 -22.06 55.34
CA ASP A 643 80.69 -21.76 56.10
C ASP A 643 80.86 -20.21 56.26
N SER A 644 81.94 -19.73 56.89
CA SER A 644 82.29 -18.30 57.02
C SER A 644 83.55 -17.88 56.23
N SER A 645 83.52 -16.77 55.48
CA SER A 645 84.71 -15.95 55.20
C SER A 645 84.39 -14.55 54.63
N THR A 646 85.08 -13.53 55.18
CA THR A 646 85.34 -12.19 54.60
C THR A 646 84.15 -11.32 54.14
N GLN A 647 83.71 -10.38 55.00
CA GLN A 647 83.14 -9.11 54.53
C GLN A 647 84.29 -8.14 54.19
N HIS A 648 84.30 -7.62 52.96
CA HIS A 648 85.09 -6.44 52.61
C HIS A 648 84.28 -5.18 52.93
N ASN A 649 84.89 -4.22 53.62
CA ASN A 649 84.33 -2.86 53.71
C ASN A 649 84.43 -2.17 52.34
N ILE A 650 83.32 -1.66 51.83
CA ILE A 650 83.24 -0.95 50.54
C ILE A 650 82.79 0.49 50.78
N SER A 651 83.56 1.44 50.26
CA SER A 651 83.25 2.88 50.31
C SER A 651 82.40 3.31 49.11
N PRO A 652 81.57 4.37 49.22
CA PRO A 652 80.69 4.80 48.14
C PRO A 652 81.44 5.19 46.86
N GLY A 653 81.03 4.64 45.70
CA GLY A 653 81.53 5.05 44.38
C GLY A 653 81.91 3.93 43.39
N SER A 654 81.79 2.65 43.74
CA SER A 654 82.14 1.53 42.85
C SER A 654 80.94 1.02 42.03
N GLN A 655 81.15 0.75 40.73
CA GLN A 655 80.17 0.11 39.83
C GLN A 655 80.55 -1.35 39.55
N TRP A 656 79.55 -2.22 39.37
CA TRP A 656 79.74 -3.67 39.12
C TRP A 656 78.86 -4.16 37.96
N ALA A 657 79.37 -5.12 37.18
CA ALA A 657 78.70 -5.71 36.02
C ALA A 657 77.93 -7.00 36.38
N GLY A 658 76.91 -7.32 35.57
CA GLY A 658 75.80 -8.21 35.95
C GLY A 658 76.03 -9.73 35.91
N SER A 659 77.07 -10.26 36.57
CA SER A 659 77.25 -11.73 36.71
C SER A 659 77.74 -12.24 38.07
N ASP A 660 78.24 -11.39 38.98
CA ASP A 660 78.99 -11.84 40.19
C ASP A 660 78.32 -11.56 41.55
N LEU A 661 77.00 -11.32 41.57
CA LEU A 661 76.24 -11.15 42.83
C LEU A 661 75.94 -12.51 43.50
N LYS A 662 76.88 -12.99 44.33
CA LYS A 662 76.60 -14.03 45.33
C LYS A 662 76.25 -13.42 46.68
N TYR A 663 75.17 -13.94 47.26
CA TYR A 663 74.53 -13.53 48.52
C TYR A 663 75.52 -13.17 49.65
N ALA A 664 75.30 -12.00 50.27
CA ALA A 664 76.00 -11.58 51.48
C ALA A 664 75.00 -11.37 52.65
N GLY A 665 75.13 -12.22 53.67
CA GLY A 665 74.81 -11.98 55.10
C GLY A 665 73.52 -11.24 55.53
N THR A 666 72.65 -11.96 56.26
CA THR A 666 71.62 -11.36 57.13
C THR A 666 72.27 -10.62 58.31
N ILE A 667 71.76 -9.42 58.66
CA ILE A 667 72.23 -8.65 59.82
C ILE A 667 71.77 -9.30 61.14
N VAL A 668 72.71 -9.48 62.07
CA VAL A 668 72.45 -9.94 63.44
C VAL A 668 71.98 -8.76 64.30
N SER A 669 70.85 -8.94 65.00
CA SER A 669 70.26 -8.07 66.04
C SER A 669 70.49 -6.55 65.89
N ILE A 670 69.50 -5.83 65.35
CA ILE A 670 69.49 -4.36 65.37
C ILE A 670 68.98 -3.87 66.74
N GLY A 671 69.90 -3.63 67.66
CA GLY A 671 69.61 -3.13 69.02
C GLY A 671 69.44 -1.61 69.14
N SER A 672 69.50 -0.87 68.02
CA SER A 672 69.47 0.60 67.96
C SER A 672 68.85 1.08 66.64
N PRO A 673 68.21 2.27 66.61
CA PRO A 673 67.64 2.82 65.36
C PRO A 673 68.73 3.20 64.34
N LEU A 674 68.41 3.05 63.05
CA LEU A 674 69.31 3.37 61.93
C LEU A 674 69.32 4.88 61.61
N PRO A 675 70.45 5.46 61.13
CA PRO A 675 70.52 6.88 60.79
C PRO A 675 69.66 7.28 59.57
N PRO A 676 69.11 8.51 59.55
CA PRO A 676 68.47 9.10 58.38
C PRO A 676 69.37 9.08 57.14
N GLY A 677 68.78 8.77 55.99
CA GLY A 677 69.48 8.67 54.71
C GLY A 677 70.06 7.29 54.36
N THR A 678 69.87 6.28 55.21
CA THR A 678 70.23 4.88 54.91
C THR A 678 69.32 4.31 53.81
N TRP A 679 69.88 3.59 52.83
CA TRP A 679 69.13 2.94 51.75
C TRP A 679 68.91 1.46 52.05
N ILE A 680 67.69 0.97 51.80
CA ILE A 680 67.33 -0.45 51.90
C ILE A 680 66.85 -0.95 50.53
N ALA A 681 67.31 -2.14 50.14
CA ALA A 681 66.86 -2.83 48.95
C ALA A 681 65.65 -3.71 49.28
N CYS A 682 64.54 -3.51 48.58
CA CYS A 682 63.31 -4.27 48.77
C CYS A 682 62.98 -5.00 47.45
N GLY A 683 63.37 -6.27 47.33
CA GLY A 683 63.11 -7.06 46.12
C GLY A 683 63.25 -8.55 46.36
N GLY A 684 62.14 -9.28 46.22
CA GLY A 684 62.13 -10.75 46.16
C GLY A 684 62.27 -11.21 44.70
N ALA A 685 63.13 -12.19 44.44
CA ALA A 685 63.41 -12.63 43.08
C ALA A 685 62.49 -13.77 42.62
N THR A 686 61.84 -13.58 41.47
CA THR A 686 61.55 -14.65 40.51
C THR A 686 62.08 -14.26 39.15
N ASN A 687 62.67 -15.23 38.43
CA ASN A 687 63.62 -14.98 37.35
C ASN A 687 63.01 -14.45 36.03
N THR A 688 62.75 -13.14 35.93
CA THR A 688 62.62 -12.41 34.64
C THR A 688 62.82 -10.91 34.84
N GLY A 689 63.94 -10.36 34.33
CA GLY A 689 64.03 -9.00 33.76
C GLY A 689 63.71 -7.74 34.58
N GLU A 690 63.31 -7.81 35.86
CA GLU A 690 62.83 -6.64 36.62
C GLU A 690 63.90 -5.95 37.48
N ALA A 691 63.76 -4.62 37.62
CA ALA A 691 64.72 -3.76 38.31
C ALA A 691 64.47 -3.69 39.82
N THR A 692 65.53 -3.83 40.63
CA THR A 692 65.44 -3.71 42.10
C THR A 692 65.18 -2.26 42.52
N VAL A 693 64.11 -2.04 43.29
CA VAL A 693 63.80 -0.74 43.88
C VAL A 693 64.55 -0.56 45.20
N PHE A 694 65.23 0.58 45.34
CA PHE A 694 65.86 1.01 46.59
C PHE A 694 65.02 2.12 47.21
N GLN A 695 64.74 2.01 48.51
CA GLN A 695 64.07 3.06 49.27
C GLN A 695 65.04 3.68 50.27
N ARG A 696 65.14 5.01 50.25
CA ARG A 696 65.88 5.78 51.25
C ARG A 696 64.98 5.99 52.47
N ILE A 697 65.47 5.66 53.66
CA ILE A 697 64.86 6.13 54.90
C ILE A 697 65.14 7.64 54.96
N ALA A 698 64.08 8.45 55.07
CA ALA A 698 64.17 9.90 55.14
C ALA A 698 64.89 10.36 56.41
#